data_AF-A0A160T1R3-F1
#
_entry.id   AF-A0A160T1R3-F1
#
_cell.length_a   1.000
_cell.length_b   1.000
_cell.length_c   1.000
_cell.angle_alpha   90.00
_cell.angle_beta   90.00
_cell.angle_gamma   90.00
#
_symmetry.space_group_name_H-M   'P 1'
#
loop_
_entity.id
_entity.type
_entity.pdbx_description
1 polymer ?
#
loop_
_entity_poly.entity_id
_entity_poly.type
_entity_poly.pdbx_seq_one_letter_code
_entity_poly.pdbx_strand_id
1 'polypeptide(L)'
;MIPSDSGTTRHNTFASAAKWRAISLICLAVAALALLASGALAARDAYLTRGIPNGLPEPIPQGGARLGVNVALERYDDELPAVLAEIGRNRVTYVKQSFYFSEAFDWAAADRLIDATTAAGLTLVPLLDGDPATGFAPPAPAAYAAWAGAFAGRYGDNLSHYIIWDEPNLAGHWGGNGVNPSDYAALLSAAAAAIRAADPDAVIVAGPLAPTTETGPQNMAEPLFLAALYEAGAAAAFDVVAAKPYGFDDGPEDRTVDIDHLNFSRPILLREVMLAHGDGHKAIWAGNWGWNSLPPGWTGQPSIWGQTTEAGQAERSVAALERARREWPWMGLMFLENWEPGGASDDPRWGFSIAGRPTADALAAYVAAQPPDVAMPGFRPAEPADPAQQFSGAWEFSPEFGADIGQSGDTARFNFWGTAVGVRVRRADFRARLYATVDGQPANALPRDENGAMLILTAPNPAEDVIAMEVIARDLPPGPHVLELTAARGWDQWALNGFSAGYRPEGVARPWPRPALGVLALASLVAAWWAGRRAAWGAAGRSLARAYERLSDRAQLGLTALAAALAGLTGWLTWGQDALGLYRRLGDGGQLAATAAAATVFYVTPSFILFSLALLALFVLLVMRPAWGLALIALTIPFYVPPLPKAILGYRFSPVEIFTWVTAAAWLARSALDAGLPPRRWALARPRLARADVAVLAFTLIATLSLLFTERRDVALSEWRVVILEPVLFYLLLRASRPSAKEWWVILDAFVLSGLLVAGYGLWQYATGQNLITAEGGLMRLRSIYGSPNNVALYLDRLLPLLLAMALLGKQAIHGRRRLIYTVALLPIGLTILLTFSKGALFLGVPAAVVVVFWVWQRRAGRRAWPWVVAAALAGLAAIIIAGRIPALAARLDLFGTTGVFRLNLWRAAVNMIRDHPWFGVGLDNFLYAYRGRYILDAAWQEPNLSHPHNVILDFATRLGLLGLVAGGWLIWEAGRATLGAIRRADATWLPVAAGIGGLLAAMLAHGLVDHSFFLVDLAFVFFLALGAAVWLGEPTAVSRAEFAPPER
;
A
#
# COMPACT_ATOMS: atom_id res chain seq x y z
N MET A 1 44.69 49.14 46.63
CA MET A 1 44.53 47.84 47.32
C MET A 1 43.06 47.46 47.25
N ILE A 2 42.76 46.20 46.86
CA ILE A 2 41.45 45.51 46.91
C ILE A 2 40.45 45.86 45.77
N PRO A 3 39.70 44.87 45.22
CA PRO A 3 39.07 44.89 43.90
C PRO A 3 37.55 45.17 43.94
N SER A 4 36.94 45.49 42.79
CA SER A 4 35.49 45.49 42.60
C SER A 4 35.07 44.54 41.49
N ASP A 5 34.20 43.61 41.88
CA ASP A 5 33.50 42.56 41.14
C ASP A 5 33.07 42.85 39.70
N SER A 6 33.37 41.91 38.81
CA SER A 6 32.65 41.71 37.54
C SER A 6 32.18 40.25 37.43
N GLY A 7 31.32 39.84 38.37
CA GLY A 7 30.68 38.53 38.38
C GLY A 7 29.22 38.61 37.93
N THR A 8 28.91 38.75 36.64
CA THR A 8 27.51 38.61 36.17
C THR A 8 27.29 38.07 34.75
N THR A 9 28.32 37.96 33.89
CA THR A 9 28.10 37.50 32.49
C THR A 9 28.35 36.01 32.25
N ARG A 10 28.99 35.27 33.18
CA ARG A 10 29.20 33.81 33.04
C ARG A 10 28.03 32.93 33.52
N HIS A 11 27.10 33.47 34.32
CA HIS A 11 25.97 32.67 34.83
C HIS A 11 24.84 32.45 33.79
N ASN A 12 24.65 33.36 32.83
CA ASN A 12 23.56 33.25 31.85
C ASN A 12 23.78 32.22 30.73
N THR A 13 25.03 31.90 30.37
CA THR A 13 25.32 30.91 29.31
C THR A 13 25.13 29.47 29.80
N PHE A 14 25.50 29.16 31.04
CA PHE A 14 25.23 27.86 31.67
C PHE A 14 23.73 27.60 31.86
N ALA A 15 22.97 28.61 32.29
CA ALA A 15 21.51 28.52 32.43
C ALA A 15 20.82 28.23 31.09
N SER A 16 21.33 28.80 29.98
CA SER A 16 20.79 28.57 28.64
C SER A 16 21.06 27.14 28.13
N ALA A 17 22.25 26.58 28.38
CA ALA A 17 22.61 25.22 27.97
C ALA A 17 21.86 24.16 28.80
N ALA A 18 21.67 24.40 30.09
CA ALA A 18 20.86 23.55 30.97
C ALA A 18 19.38 23.52 30.52
N LYS A 19 18.82 24.68 30.13
CA LYS A 19 17.47 24.77 29.57
C LYS A 19 17.31 23.94 28.29
N TRP A 20 18.27 23.99 27.36
CA TRP A 20 18.23 23.18 26.13
C TRP A 20 18.40 21.68 26.39
N ARG A 21 19.19 21.29 27.40
CA ARG A 21 19.26 19.89 27.87
C ARG A 21 17.94 19.42 28.45
N ALA A 22 17.31 20.23 29.30
CA ALA A 22 16.01 19.93 29.89
C ALA A 22 14.93 19.78 28.80
N ILE A 23 14.87 20.68 27.83
CA ILE A 23 13.95 20.57 26.68
C ILE A 23 14.24 19.30 25.87
N SER A 24 15.51 18.99 25.60
CA SER A 24 15.89 17.76 24.88
C SER A 24 15.45 16.51 25.64
N LEU A 25 15.62 16.47 26.97
CA LEU A 25 15.23 15.35 27.81
C LEU A 25 13.70 15.22 27.92
N ILE A 26 12.97 16.34 28.05
CA ILE A 26 11.50 16.36 28.03
C ILE A 26 10.98 15.84 26.70
N CYS A 27 11.53 16.29 25.57
CA CYS A 27 11.14 15.80 24.25
C CYS A 27 11.44 14.30 24.07
N LEU A 28 12.56 13.79 24.60
CA LEU A 28 12.83 12.35 24.62
C LEU A 28 11.85 11.58 25.51
N ALA A 29 11.48 12.14 26.66
CA ALA A 29 10.49 11.54 27.56
C ALA A 29 9.09 11.50 26.91
N VAL A 30 8.67 12.57 26.22
CA VAL A 30 7.41 12.59 25.47
C VAL A 30 7.44 11.58 24.32
N ALA A 31 8.55 11.46 23.60
CA ALA A 31 8.70 10.43 22.57
C ALA A 31 8.59 9.01 23.15
N ALA A 32 9.25 8.74 24.28
CA ALA A 32 9.17 7.46 24.96
C ALA A 32 7.75 7.16 25.44
N LEU A 33 7.07 8.12 26.07
CA LEU A 33 5.68 7.96 26.52
C LEU A 33 4.72 7.72 25.36
N ALA A 34 4.90 8.42 24.23
CA ALA A 34 4.07 8.21 23.05
C ALA A 34 4.27 6.81 22.44
N LEU A 35 5.51 6.32 22.39
CA LEU A 35 5.83 4.96 21.95
C LEU A 35 5.28 3.90 22.91
N LEU A 36 5.42 4.10 24.24
CA LEU A 36 4.87 3.21 25.25
C LEU A 36 3.34 3.17 25.20
N ALA A 37 2.68 4.31 25.06
CA ALA A 37 1.22 4.39 24.89
C ALA A 37 0.77 3.68 23.60
N SER A 38 1.51 3.84 22.50
CA SER A 38 1.24 3.13 21.25
C SER A 38 1.42 1.61 21.42
N GLY A 39 2.44 1.17 22.15
CA GLY A 39 2.68 -0.24 22.47
C GLY A 39 1.58 -0.83 23.37
N ALA A 40 1.17 -0.10 24.41
CA ALA A 40 0.09 -0.51 25.31
C ALA A 40 -1.26 -0.63 24.60
N LEU A 41 -1.59 0.32 23.71
CA LEU A 41 -2.78 0.23 22.86
C LEU A 41 -2.70 -0.97 21.91
N ALA A 42 -1.54 -1.20 21.29
CA ALA A 42 -1.35 -2.35 20.40
C ALA A 42 -1.51 -3.68 21.15
N ALA A 43 -0.95 -3.81 22.35
CA ALA A 43 -1.09 -5.00 23.18
C ALA A 43 -2.54 -5.23 23.64
N ARG A 44 -3.24 -4.16 24.05
CA ARG A 44 -4.67 -4.23 24.41
C ARG A 44 -5.53 -4.66 23.22
N ASP A 45 -5.35 -4.02 22.07
CA ASP A 45 -6.11 -4.34 20.87
C ASP A 45 -5.83 -5.79 20.43
N ALA A 46 -4.56 -6.23 20.47
CA ALA A 46 -4.19 -7.61 20.18
C ALA A 46 -4.85 -8.60 21.15
N TYR A 47 -4.93 -8.29 22.44
CA TYR A 47 -5.63 -9.13 23.43
C TYR A 47 -7.14 -9.22 23.13
N LEU A 48 -7.78 -8.11 22.79
CA LEU A 48 -9.22 -8.09 22.50
C LEU A 48 -9.57 -8.80 21.19
N THR A 49 -8.73 -8.70 20.16
CA THR A 49 -9.00 -9.25 18.83
C THR A 49 -8.34 -10.59 18.54
N ARG A 50 -7.62 -11.20 19.50
CA ARG A 50 -6.95 -12.48 19.29
C ARG A 50 -7.98 -13.56 18.94
N GLY A 51 -7.74 -14.31 17.88
CA GLY A 51 -8.68 -15.30 17.36
C GLY A 51 -9.82 -14.75 16.49
N ILE A 52 -9.97 -13.43 16.36
CA ILE A 52 -10.94 -12.81 15.45
C ILE A 52 -10.24 -12.55 14.11
N PRO A 53 -10.81 -12.93 12.96
CA PRO A 53 -10.22 -12.62 11.65
C PRO A 53 -9.98 -11.12 11.48
N ASN A 54 -8.84 -10.77 10.87
CA ASN A 54 -8.56 -9.38 10.51
C ASN A 54 -9.43 -8.98 9.32
N GLY A 55 -10.35 -8.03 9.52
CA GLY A 55 -11.20 -7.53 8.45
C GLY A 55 -12.44 -8.41 8.22
N LEU A 56 -12.83 -8.57 6.96
CA LEU A 56 -13.98 -9.41 6.59
C LEU A 56 -13.51 -10.86 6.41
N PRO A 57 -14.19 -11.84 7.03
CA PRO A 57 -13.86 -13.26 6.85
C PRO A 57 -13.94 -13.69 5.38
N GLU A 58 -12.92 -14.39 4.91
CA GLU A 58 -12.95 -15.12 3.63
C GLU A 58 -13.76 -16.43 3.77
N PRO A 59 -14.12 -17.10 2.66
CA PRO A 59 -14.79 -18.40 2.70
C PRO A 59 -13.96 -19.44 3.48
N ILE A 60 -14.56 -20.03 4.52
CA ILE A 60 -14.00 -21.14 5.28
C ILE A 60 -14.99 -22.31 5.20
N PRO A 61 -14.74 -23.32 4.35
CA PRO A 61 -15.57 -24.52 4.30
C PRO A 61 -15.70 -25.13 5.69
N GLN A 62 -16.91 -25.60 6.02
CA GLN A 62 -17.25 -26.17 7.33
C GLN A 62 -17.10 -25.21 8.53
N GLY A 63 -16.85 -23.92 8.30
CA GLY A 63 -16.89 -22.86 9.32
C GLY A 63 -18.31 -22.47 9.73
N GLY A 64 -18.41 -21.49 10.63
CA GLY A 64 -19.67 -21.04 11.23
C GLY A 64 -20.14 -21.95 12.37
N ALA A 65 -20.07 -21.40 13.60
CA ALA A 65 -20.31 -22.12 14.83
C ALA A 65 -21.75 -22.66 14.94
N ARG A 66 -21.88 -23.99 14.99
CA ARG A 66 -23.16 -24.73 15.01
C ARG A 66 -23.18 -25.72 16.16
N LEU A 67 -24.33 -25.84 16.83
CA LEU A 67 -24.50 -26.74 17.96
C LEU A 67 -24.59 -28.19 17.48
N GLY A 68 -23.78 -29.05 18.07
CA GLY A 68 -23.95 -30.49 18.08
C GLY A 68 -23.85 -31.03 19.51
N VAL A 69 -24.13 -32.31 19.71
CA VAL A 69 -23.95 -32.97 21.00
C VAL A 69 -23.23 -34.30 20.82
N ASN A 70 -22.34 -34.67 21.74
CA ASN A 70 -21.84 -36.04 21.78
C ASN A 70 -22.91 -36.95 22.41
N VAL A 71 -22.94 -38.19 21.96
CA VAL A 71 -23.91 -39.20 22.41
C VAL A 71 -23.20 -40.54 22.60
N ALA A 72 -23.76 -41.34 23.51
CA ALA A 72 -23.41 -42.75 23.70
C ALA A 72 -24.65 -43.59 23.43
N LEU A 73 -25.09 -43.63 22.17
CA LEU A 73 -26.39 -44.21 21.79
C LEU A 73 -26.44 -45.72 22.00
N GLU A 74 -25.30 -46.40 22.02
CA GLU A 74 -25.17 -47.84 22.23
C GLU A 74 -25.70 -48.32 23.58
N ARG A 75 -25.85 -47.42 24.56
CA ARG A 75 -26.43 -47.74 25.87
C ARG A 75 -27.95 -47.89 25.85
N TYR A 76 -28.62 -47.38 24.82
CA TYR A 76 -30.08 -47.42 24.70
C TYR A 76 -30.46 -48.55 23.76
N ASP A 77 -31.27 -49.47 24.26
CA ASP A 77 -31.92 -50.49 23.45
C ASP A 77 -33.29 -49.97 22.98
N ASP A 78 -34.37 -50.40 23.64
CA ASP A 78 -35.74 -50.04 23.23
C ASP A 78 -36.06 -48.53 23.36
N GLU A 79 -35.28 -47.80 24.16
CA GLU A 79 -35.47 -46.36 24.41
C GLU A 79 -34.82 -45.45 23.36
N LEU A 80 -33.97 -46.00 22.47
CA LEU A 80 -33.17 -45.22 21.51
C LEU A 80 -34.01 -44.24 20.67
N PRO A 81 -35.16 -44.62 20.08
CA PRO A 81 -35.97 -43.69 19.31
C PRO A 81 -36.51 -42.51 20.15
N ALA A 82 -36.83 -42.74 21.42
CA ALA A 82 -37.36 -41.71 22.31
C ALA A 82 -36.28 -40.68 22.69
N VAL A 83 -35.06 -41.16 22.96
CA VAL A 83 -33.89 -40.32 23.26
C VAL A 83 -33.52 -39.45 22.06
N LEU A 84 -33.46 -40.03 20.86
CA LEU A 84 -33.16 -39.27 19.64
C LEU A 84 -34.23 -38.21 19.36
N ALA A 85 -35.51 -38.53 19.58
CA ALA A 85 -36.59 -37.56 19.47
C ALA A 85 -36.46 -36.43 20.51
N GLU A 86 -35.94 -36.70 21.71
CA GLU A 86 -35.68 -35.69 22.73
C GLU A 86 -34.53 -34.75 22.35
N ILE A 87 -33.44 -35.31 21.84
CA ILE A 87 -32.30 -34.55 21.30
C ILE A 87 -32.79 -33.60 20.19
N GLY A 88 -33.60 -34.11 19.25
CA GLY A 88 -34.18 -33.30 18.17
C GLY A 88 -35.13 -32.20 18.68
N ARG A 89 -35.95 -32.48 19.71
CA ARG A 89 -36.80 -31.46 20.35
C ARG A 89 -36.00 -30.31 20.96
N ASN A 90 -34.77 -30.56 21.40
CA ASN A 90 -33.82 -29.57 21.91
C ASN A 90 -33.05 -28.82 20.80
N ARG A 91 -33.50 -28.90 19.54
CA ARG A 91 -32.92 -28.18 18.39
C ARG A 91 -31.47 -28.55 18.08
N VAL A 92 -31.04 -29.73 18.53
CA VAL A 92 -29.79 -30.34 18.09
C VAL A 92 -30.02 -31.01 16.74
N THR A 93 -29.15 -30.76 15.77
CA THR A 93 -29.21 -31.39 14.44
C THR A 93 -28.05 -32.37 14.24
N TYR A 94 -26.90 -32.14 14.88
CA TYR A 94 -25.70 -32.95 14.73
C TYR A 94 -25.41 -33.72 16.00
N VAL A 95 -25.18 -35.03 15.87
CA VAL A 95 -24.77 -35.89 16.98
C VAL A 95 -23.45 -36.59 16.66
N LYS A 96 -22.51 -36.62 17.62
CA LYS A 96 -21.23 -37.33 17.48
C LYS A 96 -21.29 -38.65 18.23
N GLN A 97 -21.11 -39.76 17.53
CA GLN A 97 -21.14 -41.11 18.08
C GLN A 97 -19.79 -41.80 17.81
N SER A 98 -19.24 -42.43 18.84
CA SER A 98 -18.00 -43.21 18.70
C SER A 98 -18.28 -44.62 18.17
N PHE A 99 -17.41 -45.09 17.28
CA PHE A 99 -17.33 -46.46 16.80
C PHE A 99 -15.89 -46.95 16.95
N TYR A 100 -15.72 -48.10 17.56
CA TYR A 100 -14.40 -48.59 17.96
C TYR A 100 -13.88 -49.66 16.98
N PHE A 101 -12.64 -49.52 16.54
CA PHE A 101 -11.98 -50.50 15.68
C PHE A 101 -11.94 -51.89 16.35
N SER A 102 -12.26 -52.93 15.57
CA SER A 102 -12.15 -54.33 15.97
C SER A 102 -12.02 -55.19 14.71
N GLU A 103 -11.25 -56.29 14.76
CA GLU A 103 -11.20 -57.27 13.66
C GLU A 103 -12.57 -57.92 13.41
N ALA A 104 -13.41 -58.01 14.44
CA ALA A 104 -14.78 -58.51 14.39
C ALA A 104 -15.77 -57.39 14.74
N PHE A 105 -15.70 -56.27 14.01
CA PHE A 105 -16.58 -55.12 14.20
C PHE A 105 -18.07 -55.51 14.11
N ASP A 106 -18.88 -55.03 15.06
CA ASP A 106 -20.32 -55.29 15.10
C ASP A 106 -21.08 -54.36 14.14
N TRP A 107 -21.19 -54.80 12.89
CA TRP A 107 -21.90 -54.08 11.84
C TRP A 107 -23.40 -53.92 12.14
N ALA A 108 -24.03 -54.89 12.82
CA ALA A 108 -25.47 -54.84 13.10
C ALA A 108 -25.80 -53.78 14.14
N ALA A 109 -24.94 -53.61 15.16
CA ALA A 109 -25.07 -52.50 16.09
C ALA A 109 -24.90 -51.14 15.38
N ALA A 110 -23.92 -51.01 14.49
CA ALA A 110 -23.70 -49.78 13.73
C ALA A 110 -24.88 -49.45 12.79
N ASP A 111 -25.41 -50.43 12.06
CA ASP A 111 -26.61 -50.29 11.22
C ASP A 111 -27.78 -49.72 12.06
N ARG A 112 -28.06 -50.34 13.22
CA ARG A 112 -29.13 -49.91 14.13
C ARG A 112 -29.00 -48.44 14.54
N LEU A 113 -27.79 -47.99 14.90
CA LEU A 113 -27.56 -46.63 15.35
C LEU A 113 -27.70 -45.61 14.22
N ILE A 114 -27.15 -45.92 13.04
CA ILE A 114 -27.18 -45.02 11.88
C ILE A 114 -28.61 -44.89 11.34
N ASP A 115 -29.33 -46.01 11.22
CA ASP A 115 -30.72 -46.03 10.77
C ASP A 115 -31.63 -45.26 11.74
N ALA A 116 -31.48 -45.49 13.05
CA ALA A 116 -32.27 -44.79 14.06
C ALA A 116 -32.01 -43.27 14.04
N THR A 117 -30.75 -42.86 13.91
CA THR A 117 -30.38 -41.44 13.87
C THR A 117 -30.92 -40.75 12.62
N THR A 118 -30.80 -41.42 11.47
CA THR A 118 -31.33 -40.96 10.18
C THR A 118 -32.86 -40.84 10.22
N ALA A 119 -33.55 -41.84 10.78
CA ALA A 119 -35.00 -41.84 10.95
C ALA A 119 -35.49 -40.71 11.88
N ALA A 120 -34.67 -40.28 12.84
CA ALA A 120 -34.94 -39.15 13.72
C ALA A 120 -34.67 -37.77 13.07
N GLY A 121 -34.16 -37.74 11.82
CA GLY A 121 -33.81 -36.50 11.12
C GLY A 121 -32.57 -35.80 11.68
N LEU A 122 -31.72 -36.54 12.40
CA LEU A 122 -30.45 -36.06 12.92
C LEU A 122 -29.31 -36.47 12.00
N THR A 123 -28.25 -35.66 11.94
CA THR A 123 -27.02 -35.97 11.22
C THR A 123 -26.00 -36.57 12.18
N LEU A 124 -25.68 -37.84 11.97
CA LEU A 124 -24.63 -38.52 12.72
C LEU A 124 -23.26 -38.15 12.15
N VAL A 125 -22.32 -37.80 13.03
CA VAL A 125 -20.89 -37.66 12.69
C VAL A 125 -20.12 -38.77 13.40
N PRO A 126 -19.67 -39.82 12.69
CA PRO A 126 -18.91 -40.90 13.30
C PRO A 126 -17.54 -40.40 13.78
N LEU A 127 -17.21 -40.73 15.02
CA LEU A 127 -15.84 -40.76 15.49
C LEU A 127 -15.35 -42.21 15.39
N LEU A 128 -14.44 -42.46 14.47
CA LEU A 128 -13.82 -43.76 14.26
C LEU A 128 -12.60 -43.85 15.17
N ASP A 129 -12.66 -44.65 16.23
CA ASP A 129 -11.65 -44.68 17.30
C ASP A 129 -10.90 -46.02 17.40
N GLY A 130 -9.88 -46.05 18.25
CA GLY A 130 -9.16 -47.27 18.64
C GLY A 130 -9.97 -48.21 19.53
N ASP A 131 -9.50 -49.44 19.72
CA ASP A 131 -10.18 -50.42 20.57
C ASP A 131 -9.98 -50.11 22.07
N PRO A 132 -11.04 -49.76 22.83
CA PRO A 132 -10.93 -49.50 24.27
C PRO A 132 -10.44 -50.73 25.07
N ALA A 133 -10.69 -51.96 24.59
CA ALA A 133 -10.21 -53.18 25.25
C ALA A 133 -8.68 -53.31 25.22
N THR A 134 -8.01 -52.62 24.28
CA THR A 134 -6.55 -52.56 24.18
C THR A 134 -5.95 -51.29 24.81
N GLY A 135 -6.78 -50.46 25.44
CA GLY A 135 -6.39 -49.13 25.88
C GLY A 135 -6.13 -48.17 24.71
N PHE A 136 -6.85 -48.35 23.59
CA PHE A 136 -6.70 -47.57 22.36
C PHE A 136 -5.29 -47.67 21.77
N ALA A 137 -4.67 -48.85 21.81
CA ALA A 137 -3.40 -49.04 21.12
C ALA A 137 -3.61 -48.89 19.61
N PRO A 138 -2.79 -48.07 18.89
CA PRO A 138 -2.97 -47.88 17.46
C PRO A 138 -2.72 -49.21 16.72
N PRO A 139 -3.68 -49.70 15.93
CA PRO A 139 -3.46 -50.87 15.09
C PRO A 139 -2.53 -50.53 13.91
N ALA A 140 -2.18 -51.53 13.10
CA ALA A 140 -1.47 -51.27 11.85
C ALA A 140 -2.29 -50.32 10.95
N PRO A 141 -1.72 -49.22 10.41
CA PRO A 141 -2.47 -48.23 9.63
C PRO A 141 -3.29 -48.83 8.47
N ALA A 142 -2.78 -49.87 7.81
CA ALA A 142 -3.49 -50.55 6.73
C ALA A 142 -4.76 -51.30 7.19
N ALA A 143 -4.73 -51.91 8.38
CA ALA A 143 -5.89 -52.62 8.93
C ALA A 143 -6.99 -51.64 9.34
N TYR A 144 -6.59 -50.55 10.01
CA TYR A 144 -7.52 -49.47 10.37
C TYR A 144 -8.11 -48.78 9.14
N ALA A 145 -7.28 -48.48 8.13
CA ALA A 145 -7.73 -47.88 6.88
C ALA A 145 -8.72 -48.78 6.13
N ALA A 146 -8.50 -50.10 6.11
CA ALA A 146 -9.44 -51.04 5.50
C ALA A 146 -10.79 -51.04 6.21
N TRP A 147 -10.80 -51.02 7.55
CA TRP A 147 -12.04 -50.91 8.33
C TRP A 147 -12.74 -49.56 8.11
N ALA A 148 -12.01 -48.46 8.18
CA ALA A 148 -12.57 -47.12 7.97
C ALA A 148 -13.12 -46.94 6.53
N GLY A 149 -12.42 -47.47 5.52
CA GLY A 149 -12.91 -47.49 4.14
C GLY A 149 -14.14 -48.37 3.95
N ALA A 150 -14.21 -49.53 4.63
CA ALA A 150 -15.41 -50.37 4.63
C ALA A 150 -16.60 -49.69 5.34
N PHE A 151 -16.33 -48.94 6.42
CA PHE A 151 -17.34 -48.14 7.12
C PHE A 151 -17.91 -47.04 6.20
N ALA A 152 -17.04 -46.27 5.55
CA ALA A 152 -17.44 -45.25 4.58
C ALA A 152 -18.18 -45.86 3.37
N GLY A 153 -17.70 -46.97 2.82
CA GLY A 153 -18.37 -47.65 1.71
C GLY A 153 -19.75 -48.22 2.06
N ARG A 154 -20.03 -48.47 3.34
CA ARG A 154 -21.34 -48.93 3.81
C ARG A 154 -22.30 -47.78 4.10
N TYR A 155 -21.80 -46.65 4.61
CA TYR A 155 -22.63 -45.58 5.18
C TYR A 155 -22.48 -44.21 4.52
N GLY A 156 -21.64 -44.05 3.50
CA GLY A 156 -21.35 -42.76 2.85
C GLY A 156 -22.56 -42.08 2.21
N ASP A 157 -23.60 -42.83 1.85
CA ASP A 157 -24.86 -42.23 1.38
C ASP A 157 -25.61 -41.45 2.49
N ASN A 158 -25.36 -41.78 3.77
CA ASN A 158 -26.00 -41.18 4.94
C ASN A 158 -25.04 -40.28 5.75
N LEU A 159 -23.72 -40.41 5.56
CA LEU A 159 -22.68 -39.75 6.35
C LEU A 159 -21.75 -38.96 5.43
N SER A 160 -21.49 -37.70 5.76
CA SER A 160 -20.60 -36.82 4.98
C SER A 160 -19.32 -36.42 5.69
N HIS A 161 -19.18 -36.75 6.98
CA HIS A 161 -18.08 -36.29 7.83
C HIS A 161 -17.52 -37.45 8.65
N TYR A 162 -16.19 -37.57 8.75
CA TYR A 162 -15.54 -38.65 9.50
C TYR A 162 -14.46 -38.07 10.41
N ILE A 163 -14.62 -38.28 11.73
CA ILE A 163 -13.60 -37.90 12.71
C ILE A 163 -12.70 -39.11 12.93
N ILE A 164 -11.40 -38.91 12.69
CA ILE A 164 -10.42 -39.99 12.75
C ILE A 164 -9.66 -39.92 14.07
N TRP A 165 -9.97 -40.85 14.96
CA TRP A 165 -9.41 -41.00 16.31
C TRP A 165 -9.87 -39.94 17.33
N ASP A 166 -9.73 -40.23 18.61
CA ASP A 166 -9.92 -39.29 19.73
C ASP A 166 -8.61 -39.07 20.50
N GLU A 167 -8.28 -37.84 20.88
CA GLU A 167 -7.15 -37.53 21.80
C GLU A 167 -5.80 -38.23 21.48
N PRO A 168 -5.33 -38.27 20.21
CA PRO A 168 -4.07 -38.96 19.86
C PRO A 168 -2.82 -38.33 20.50
N ASN A 169 -3.00 -37.17 21.15
CA ASN A 169 -1.96 -36.44 21.86
C ASN A 169 -1.83 -36.82 23.35
N LEU A 170 -2.58 -37.84 23.82
CA LEU A 170 -2.46 -38.42 25.16
C LEU A 170 -2.07 -39.89 25.11
N ALA A 171 -1.08 -40.31 25.90
CA ALA A 171 -0.67 -41.72 26.01
C ALA A 171 -1.82 -42.63 26.47
N GLY A 172 -2.69 -42.12 27.34
CA GLY A 172 -3.86 -42.85 27.85
C GLY A 172 -4.86 -43.25 26.76
N HIS A 173 -4.86 -42.54 25.63
CA HIS A 173 -5.69 -42.82 24.46
C HIS A 173 -4.86 -43.28 23.24
N TRP A 174 -3.68 -43.85 23.53
CA TRP A 174 -2.71 -44.33 22.56
C TRP A 174 -1.98 -45.61 23.03
N GLY A 175 -2.68 -46.48 23.77
CA GLY A 175 -2.16 -47.76 24.26
C GLY A 175 -1.14 -47.65 25.40
N GLY A 176 -1.08 -46.50 26.09
CA GLY A 176 -0.04 -46.19 27.09
C GLY A 176 1.35 -45.96 26.49
N ASN A 177 1.46 -45.85 25.16
CA ASN A 177 2.71 -45.59 24.48
C ASN A 177 3.02 -44.09 24.48
N GLY A 178 4.30 -43.76 24.28
CA GLY A 178 4.66 -42.36 24.03
C GLY A 178 3.98 -41.83 22.78
N VAL A 179 3.42 -40.63 22.86
CA VAL A 179 2.69 -39.99 21.76
C VAL A 179 3.65 -39.67 20.61
N ASN A 180 3.24 -40.04 19.40
CA ASN A 180 4.03 -39.83 18.19
C ASN A 180 3.14 -39.24 17.07
N PRO A 181 3.24 -37.92 16.82
CA PRO A 181 2.47 -37.26 15.77
C PRO A 181 2.67 -37.87 14.37
N SER A 182 3.84 -38.46 14.09
CA SER A 182 4.11 -39.12 12.80
C SER A 182 3.33 -40.43 12.63
N ASP A 183 3.12 -41.17 13.71
CA ASP A 183 2.35 -42.42 13.67
C ASP A 183 0.87 -42.11 13.46
N TYR A 184 0.36 -41.08 14.15
CA TYR A 184 -0.98 -40.56 13.91
C TYR A 184 -1.13 -40.00 12.48
N ALA A 185 -0.13 -39.28 11.95
CA ALA A 185 -0.13 -38.78 10.57
C ALA A 185 -0.28 -39.93 9.56
N ALA A 186 0.43 -41.05 9.77
CA ALA A 186 0.36 -42.22 8.91
C ALA A 186 -1.01 -42.90 8.98
N LEU A 187 -1.57 -43.06 10.19
CA LEU A 187 -2.90 -43.62 10.40
C LEU A 187 -4.00 -42.74 9.79
N LEU A 188 -3.96 -41.43 10.05
CA LEU A 188 -4.89 -40.44 9.51
C LEU A 188 -4.85 -40.42 7.98
N SER A 189 -3.65 -40.38 7.39
CA SER A 189 -3.50 -40.34 5.92
C SER A 189 -3.99 -41.62 5.26
N ALA A 190 -3.73 -42.79 5.86
CA ALA A 190 -4.21 -44.07 5.35
C ALA A 190 -5.73 -44.18 5.44
N ALA A 191 -6.33 -43.78 6.56
CA ALA A 191 -7.78 -43.77 6.75
C ALA A 191 -8.47 -42.78 5.79
N ALA A 192 -7.95 -41.55 5.68
CA ALA A 192 -8.47 -40.54 4.76
C ALA A 192 -8.47 -41.03 3.30
N ALA A 193 -7.39 -41.67 2.86
CA ALA A 193 -7.29 -42.23 1.51
C ALA A 193 -8.30 -43.36 1.27
N ALA A 194 -8.47 -44.26 2.24
CA ALA A 194 -9.43 -45.36 2.13
C ALA A 194 -10.89 -44.90 2.17
N ILE A 195 -11.20 -43.93 3.03
CA ILE A 195 -12.53 -43.30 3.10
C ILE A 195 -12.83 -42.60 1.78
N ARG A 196 -11.94 -41.74 1.28
CA ARG A 196 -12.16 -41.00 0.02
C ARG A 196 -12.21 -41.88 -1.22
N ALA A 197 -11.63 -43.08 -1.17
CA ALA A 197 -11.78 -44.07 -2.23
C ALA A 197 -13.20 -44.66 -2.28
N ALA A 198 -13.91 -44.72 -1.15
CA ALA A 198 -15.27 -45.21 -1.03
C ALA A 198 -16.32 -44.07 -1.12
N ASP A 199 -15.99 -42.89 -0.60
CA ASP A 199 -16.81 -41.69 -0.52
C ASP A 199 -15.98 -40.46 -0.93
N PRO A 200 -15.97 -40.09 -2.23
CA PRO A 200 -15.10 -39.03 -2.75
C PRO A 200 -15.36 -37.63 -2.17
N ASP A 201 -16.56 -37.38 -1.65
CA ASP A 201 -16.98 -36.09 -1.10
C ASP A 201 -16.82 -36.03 0.44
N ALA A 202 -16.29 -37.09 1.05
CA ALA A 202 -16.07 -37.20 2.49
C ALA A 202 -15.21 -36.06 3.06
N VAL A 203 -15.74 -35.39 4.07
CA VAL A 203 -14.99 -34.42 4.88
C VAL A 203 -14.26 -35.15 5.99
N ILE A 204 -12.93 -35.08 5.97
CA ILE A 204 -12.07 -35.72 6.95
C ILE A 204 -11.71 -34.73 8.06
N VAL A 205 -12.00 -35.11 9.30
CA VAL A 205 -11.71 -34.32 10.49
C VAL A 205 -10.58 -35.00 11.26
N ALA A 206 -9.46 -34.29 11.41
CA ALA A 206 -8.40 -34.73 12.31
C ALA A 206 -8.93 -34.75 13.75
N GLY A 207 -8.58 -35.81 14.48
CA GLY A 207 -9.09 -36.15 15.79
C GLY A 207 -9.00 -35.01 16.79
N PRO A 208 -10.00 -34.85 17.67
CA PRO A 208 -10.04 -33.75 18.62
C PRO A 208 -8.90 -33.86 19.63
N LEU A 209 -8.00 -32.89 19.59
CA LEU A 209 -6.83 -32.85 20.47
C LEU A 209 -7.25 -32.46 21.89
N ALA A 210 -6.78 -33.21 22.88
CA ALA A 210 -7.10 -33.03 24.29
C ALA A 210 -6.29 -31.88 24.92
N PRO A 211 -6.91 -30.98 25.71
CA PRO A 211 -6.21 -29.92 26.38
C PRO A 211 -5.24 -30.40 27.44
N THR A 212 -3.94 -30.08 27.25
CA THR A 212 -2.89 -30.31 28.23
C THR A 212 -1.81 -29.25 28.14
N THR A 213 -1.12 -28.99 29.26
CA THR A 213 0.08 -28.13 29.31
C THR A 213 1.37 -28.95 29.18
N GLU A 214 1.27 -30.27 29.04
CA GLU A 214 2.43 -31.16 28.98
C GLU A 214 3.14 -31.05 27.62
N THR A 215 4.47 -31.15 27.64
CA THR A 215 5.33 -31.15 26.45
C THR A 215 6.18 -32.42 26.37
N GLY A 216 5.75 -33.47 27.08
CA GLY A 216 6.51 -34.69 27.30
C GLY A 216 6.22 -35.76 26.25
N PRO A 217 6.96 -36.89 26.30
CA PRO A 217 6.73 -37.99 25.39
C PRO A 217 5.43 -38.76 25.69
N GLN A 218 4.84 -38.59 26.88
CA GLN A 218 3.57 -39.26 27.24
C GLN A 218 2.37 -38.45 26.77
N ASN A 219 2.36 -37.14 27.00
CA ASN A 219 1.29 -36.25 26.57
C ASN A 219 1.90 -35.00 25.96
N MET A 220 1.26 -34.49 24.91
CA MET A 220 1.72 -33.32 24.18
C MET A 220 0.59 -32.31 24.01
N ALA A 221 0.86 -31.05 24.36
CA ALA A 221 -0.05 -29.95 24.17
C ALA A 221 -0.51 -29.87 22.71
N GLU A 222 -1.80 -29.65 22.52
CA GLU A 222 -2.51 -29.61 21.24
C GLU A 222 -1.80 -28.75 20.17
N PRO A 223 -1.36 -27.51 20.45
CA PRO A 223 -0.67 -26.71 19.44
C PRO A 223 0.69 -27.31 19.02
N LEU A 224 1.41 -27.97 19.94
CA LEU A 224 2.67 -28.64 19.63
C LEU A 224 2.42 -29.91 18.81
N PHE A 225 1.41 -30.68 19.18
CA PHE A 225 1.02 -31.89 18.45
C PHE A 225 0.57 -31.56 17.03
N LEU A 226 -0.26 -30.51 16.86
CA LEU A 226 -0.71 -30.06 15.53
C LEU A 226 0.45 -29.54 14.68
N ALA A 227 1.39 -28.79 15.27
CA ALA A 227 2.59 -28.34 14.56
C ALA A 227 3.42 -29.54 14.06
N ALA A 228 3.67 -30.53 14.93
CA ALA A 228 4.36 -31.75 14.56
C ALA A 228 3.60 -32.60 13.53
N LEU A 229 2.26 -32.58 13.55
CA LEU A 229 1.41 -33.24 12.56
C LEU A 229 1.55 -32.59 11.17
N TYR A 230 1.66 -31.25 11.11
CA TYR A 230 1.99 -30.53 9.88
C TYR A 230 3.40 -30.87 9.37
N GLU A 231 4.39 -30.91 10.26
CA GLU A 231 5.77 -31.30 9.94
C GLU A 231 5.87 -32.74 9.41
N ALA A 232 5.01 -33.63 9.89
CA ALA A 232 4.87 -35.01 9.39
C ALA A 232 4.17 -35.11 8.02
N GLY A 233 3.72 -34.00 7.44
CA GLY A 233 3.13 -33.97 6.09
C GLY A 233 1.64 -34.30 6.01
N ALA A 234 0.92 -34.29 7.14
CA ALA A 234 -0.51 -34.67 7.16
C ALA A 234 -1.48 -33.57 6.67
N ALA A 235 -0.99 -32.41 6.23
CA ALA A 235 -1.82 -31.27 5.82
C ALA A 235 -2.90 -31.63 4.79
N ALA A 236 -2.59 -32.53 3.85
CA ALA A 236 -3.54 -32.96 2.81
C ALA A 236 -4.52 -34.05 3.27
N ALA A 237 -4.29 -34.65 4.45
CA ALA A 237 -5.09 -35.76 4.96
C ALA A 237 -6.38 -35.32 5.68
N PHE A 238 -6.52 -34.05 6.03
CA PHE A 238 -7.70 -33.52 6.72
C PHE A 238 -8.19 -32.20 6.12
N ASP A 239 -9.50 -31.99 6.20
CA ASP A 239 -10.21 -30.76 5.81
C ASP A 239 -10.50 -29.87 7.03
N VAL A 240 -10.58 -30.47 8.21
CA VAL A 240 -10.90 -29.82 9.48
C VAL A 240 -9.99 -30.36 10.59
N VAL A 241 -9.57 -29.49 11.51
CA VAL A 241 -8.92 -29.91 12.77
C VAL A 241 -9.94 -29.84 13.91
N ALA A 242 -10.04 -30.86 14.74
CA ALA A 242 -10.87 -30.78 15.94
C ALA A 242 -10.05 -30.44 17.19
N ALA A 243 -10.67 -29.70 18.11
CA ALA A 243 -10.13 -29.33 19.41
C ALA A 243 -11.13 -29.67 20.52
N LYS A 244 -10.69 -29.74 21.78
CA LYS A 244 -11.60 -29.88 22.93
C LYS A 244 -11.60 -28.64 23.84
N PRO A 245 -12.29 -27.53 23.47
CA PRO A 245 -12.33 -26.32 24.30
C PRO A 245 -13.21 -26.48 25.54
N TYR A 246 -12.70 -27.15 26.56
CA TYR A 246 -13.32 -27.12 27.88
C TYR A 246 -13.10 -25.75 28.52
N GLY A 247 -14.11 -25.27 29.25
CA GLY A 247 -14.00 -24.00 29.95
C GLY A 247 -13.27 -24.07 31.28
N PHE A 248 -13.06 -25.27 31.83
CA PHE A 248 -12.44 -25.49 33.14
C PHE A 248 -13.07 -24.61 34.22
N ASP A 249 -12.27 -23.89 35.00
CA ASP A 249 -12.74 -22.98 36.04
C ASP A 249 -13.12 -21.59 35.50
N ASP A 250 -12.72 -21.27 34.27
CA ASP A 250 -12.92 -19.95 33.66
C ASP A 250 -14.29 -19.80 32.99
N GLY A 251 -14.67 -18.54 32.77
CA GLY A 251 -15.85 -18.18 31.99
C GLY A 251 -15.58 -18.21 30.48
N PRO A 252 -16.63 -18.32 29.65
CA PRO A 252 -16.51 -18.33 28.19
C PRO A 252 -15.96 -17.03 27.61
N GLU A 253 -15.94 -15.92 28.34
CA GLU A 253 -15.42 -14.62 27.89
C GLU A 253 -13.96 -14.37 28.31
N ASP A 254 -13.29 -15.31 29.00
CA ASP A 254 -11.86 -15.19 29.24
C ASP A 254 -11.10 -15.27 27.90
N ARG A 255 -10.32 -14.23 27.60
CA ARG A 255 -9.54 -14.08 26.35
C ARG A 255 -8.06 -14.43 26.52
N THR A 256 -7.69 -15.02 27.65
CA THR A 256 -6.33 -15.54 27.86
C THR A 256 -6.06 -16.64 26.84
N VAL A 257 -5.02 -16.49 26.02
CA VAL A 257 -4.60 -17.47 25.03
C VAL A 257 -3.14 -17.80 25.32
N ASP A 258 -2.94 -18.84 26.11
CA ASP A 258 -1.63 -19.29 26.59
C ASP A 258 -1.58 -20.81 26.58
N ILE A 259 -0.44 -21.38 26.20
CA ILE A 259 -0.23 -22.83 26.19
C ILE A 259 -0.26 -23.40 27.61
N ASP A 260 0.13 -22.61 28.61
CA ASP A 260 0.18 -23.00 30.02
C ASP A 260 -1.16 -22.77 30.75
N HIS A 261 -2.19 -22.27 30.06
CA HIS A 261 -3.50 -21.96 30.66
C HIS A 261 -4.65 -22.73 30.00
N LEU A 262 -5.40 -23.48 30.81
CA LEU A 262 -6.50 -24.33 30.36
C LEU A 262 -7.84 -23.60 30.37
N ASN A 263 -8.37 -23.23 29.20
CA ASN A 263 -9.64 -22.51 29.08
C ASN A 263 -10.32 -22.68 27.70
N PHE A 264 -11.50 -22.06 27.54
CA PHE A 264 -12.31 -22.10 26.32
C PHE A 264 -11.63 -21.41 25.11
N SER A 265 -10.70 -20.48 25.33
CA SER A 265 -10.02 -19.72 24.27
C SER A 265 -8.86 -20.47 23.61
N ARG A 266 -8.44 -21.62 24.15
CA ARG A 266 -7.30 -22.41 23.63
C ARG A 266 -7.34 -22.79 22.15
N PRO A 267 -8.49 -23.05 21.49
CA PRO A 267 -8.49 -23.34 20.05
C PRO A 267 -7.89 -22.23 19.18
N ILE A 268 -7.77 -21.01 19.72
CA ILE A 268 -7.06 -19.91 19.05
C ILE A 268 -5.58 -20.26 18.83
N LEU A 269 -4.94 -21.03 19.72
CA LEU A 269 -3.57 -21.52 19.52
C LEU A 269 -3.46 -22.44 18.30
N LEU A 270 -4.44 -23.34 18.12
CA LEU A 270 -4.51 -24.22 16.95
C LEU A 270 -4.73 -23.39 15.68
N ARG A 271 -5.60 -22.39 15.76
CA ARG A 271 -5.83 -21.44 14.66
C ARG A 271 -4.55 -20.71 14.25
N GLU A 272 -3.74 -20.29 15.22
CA GLU A 272 -2.44 -19.65 14.98
C GLU A 272 -1.45 -20.61 14.32
N VAL A 273 -1.42 -21.89 14.72
CA VAL A 273 -0.61 -22.93 14.06
C VAL A 273 -1.06 -23.14 12.62
N MET A 274 -2.36 -23.26 12.36
CA MET A 274 -2.89 -23.43 10.99
C MET A 274 -2.57 -22.22 10.11
N LEU A 275 -2.68 -21.00 10.63
CA LEU A 275 -2.30 -19.78 9.91
C LEU A 275 -0.81 -19.75 9.55
N ALA A 276 0.06 -20.19 10.47
CA ALA A 276 1.50 -20.27 10.22
C ALA A 276 1.86 -21.28 9.11
N HIS A 277 1.02 -22.29 8.89
CA HIS A 277 1.21 -23.33 7.86
C HIS A 277 0.40 -23.08 6.57
N GLY A 278 -0.29 -21.94 6.44
CA GLY A 278 -1.08 -21.59 5.25
C GLY A 278 -2.48 -22.22 5.18
N ASP A 279 -2.89 -22.96 6.20
CA ASP A 279 -4.18 -23.67 6.30
C ASP A 279 -5.28 -22.83 6.97
N GLY A 280 -5.12 -21.50 6.98
CA GLY A 280 -6.12 -20.57 7.51
C GLY A 280 -7.49 -20.63 6.80
N HIS A 281 -7.59 -21.30 5.66
CA HIS A 281 -8.85 -21.49 4.93
C HIS A 281 -9.66 -22.71 5.43
N LYS A 282 -9.10 -23.54 6.33
CA LYS A 282 -9.79 -24.69 6.93
C LYS A 282 -10.43 -24.34 8.26
N ALA A 283 -11.51 -25.05 8.60
CA ALA A 283 -12.24 -24.87 9.85
C ALA A 283 -11.56 -25.59 11.02
N ILE A 284 -11.91 -25.14 12.23
CA ILE A 284 -11.69 -25.90 13.47
C ILE A 284 -13.05 -26.31 14.01
N TRP A 285 -13.19 -27.54 14.48
CA TRP A 285 -14.40 -28.00 15.18
C TRP A 285 -14.12 -28.17 16.67
N ALA A 286 -15.14 -27.97 17.51
CA ALA A 286 -15.07 -28.36 18.91
C ALA A 286 -15.60 -29.79 19.04
N GLY A 287 -14.69 -30.78 19.11
CA GLY A 287 -15.04 -32.18 19.25
C GLY A 287 -15.67 -32.51 20.61
N ASN A 288 -15.28 -31.76 21.65
CA ASN A 288 -15.90 -31.75 22.97
C ASN A 288 -15.78 -30.35 23.56
N TRP A 289 -16.80 -29.83 24.21
CA TRP A 289 -16.73 -28.57 24.93
C TRP A 289 -17.78 -28.50 26.03
N GLY A 290 -17.61 -27.58 26.98
CA GLY A 290 -18.57 -27.33 28.05
C GLY A 290 -17.93 -27.12 29.41
N TRP A 291 -18.78 -27.11 30.43
CA TRP A 291 -18.42 -26.99 31.85
C TRP A 291 -19.00 -28.16 32.63
N ASN A 292 -18.24 -28.65 33.60
CA ASN A 292 -18.64 -29.79 34.41
C ASN A 292 -19.47 -29.34 35.63
N SER A 293 -20.58 -30.03 35.89
CA SER A 293 -21.49 -29.77 37.00
C SER A 293 -21.89 -31.08 37.67
N LEU A 294 -21.01 -31.61 38.53
CA LEU A 294 -21.34 -32.79 39.35
C LEU A 294 -22.50 -32.49 40.30
N PRO A 295 -23.44 -33.44 40.49
CA PRO A 295 -24.61 -33.23 41.32
C PRO A 295 -24.25 -33.04 42.81
N PRO A 296 -25.10 -32.36 43.59
CA PRO A 296 -24.91 -32.26 45.03
C PRO A 296 -24.82 -33.65 45.68
N GLY A 297 -23.78 -33.87 46.49
CA GLY A 297 -23.56 -35.16 47.15
C GLY A 297 -22.84 -36.22 46.31
N TRP A 298 -22.20 -35.83 45.20
CA TRP A 298 -21.36 -36.73 44.40
C TRP A 298 -20.30 -37.47 45.23
N THR A 299 -20.25 -38.80 45.09
CA THR A 299 -19.31 -39.70 45.80
C THR A 299 -18.32 -40.40 44.86
N GLY A 300 -18.37 -40.13 43.56
CA GLY A 300 -17.46 -40.69 42.55
C GLY A 300 -16.12 -39.96 42.48
N GLN A 301 -15.38 -40.14 41.38
CA GLN A 301 -14.11 -39.44 41.17
C GLN A 301 -14.32 -37.93 40.98
N PRO A 302 -13.42 -37.07 41.48
CA PRO A 302 -13.56 -35.62 41.31
C PRO A 302 -13.37 -35.20 39.85
N SER A 303 -14.03 -34.09 39.46
CA SER A 303 -13.85 -33.51 38.12
C SER A 303 -12.45 -32.92 37.95
N ILE A 304 -11.81 -33.25 36.83
CA ILE A 304 -10.56 -32.63 36.37
C ILE A 304 -10.79 -31.42 35.46
N TRP A 305 -12.05 -31.16 35.08
CA TRP A 305 -12.46 -30.08 34.17
C TRP A 305 -13.06 -28.88 34.91
N GLY A 306 -12.66 -28.66 36.16
CA GLY A 306 -13.29 -27.70 37.05
C GLY A 306 -14.69 -28.15 37.50
N GLN A 307 -15.38 -27.28 38.24
CA GLN A 307 -16.72 -27.55 38.75
C GLN A 307 -17.57 -26.28 38.78
N THR A 308 -18.80 -26.36 38.29
CA THR A 308 -19.80 -25.28 38.36
C THR A 308 -21.16 -25.82 38.84
N THR A 309 -22.11 -24.92 39.04
CA THR A 309 -23.51 -25.28 39.30
C THR A 309 -24.23 -25.61 37.99
N GLU A 310 -25.35 -26.35 38.02
CA GLU A 310 -26.15 -26.61 36.82
C GLU A 310 -26.61 -25.31 36.12
N ALA A 311 -27.00 -24.29 36.90
CA ALA A 311 -27.34 -22.98 36.36
C ALA A 311 -26.13 -22.29 35.70
N GLY A 312 -24.95 -22.39 36.33
CA GLY A 312 -23.71 -21.87 35.78
C GLY A 312 -23.26 -22.63 34.52
N GLN A 313 -23.52 -23.93 34.43
CA GLN A 313 -23.28 -24.72 33.20
C GLN A 313 -24.15 -24.20 32.06
N ALA A 314 -25.44 -23.98 32.31
CA ALA A 314 -26.38 -23.47 31.31
C ALA A 314 -25.98 -22.07 30.80
N GLU A 315 -25.71 -21.13 31.71
CA GLU A 315 -25.29 -19.76 31.37
C GLU A 315 -24.00 -19.75 30.54
N ARG A 316 -22.97 -20.48 30.99
CA ARG A 316 -21.68 -20.52 30.32
C ARG A 316 -21.78 -21.19 28.95
N SER A 317 -22.54 -22.26 28.81
CA SER A 317 -22.72 -22.95 27.52
C SER A 317 -23.38 -22.06 26.47
N VAL A 318 -24.42 -21.29 26.84
CA VAL A 318 -25.07 -20.33 25.93
C VAL A 318 -24.08 -19.23 25.52
N ALA A 319 -23.39 -18.62 26.50
CA ALA A 319 -22.44 -17.54 26.22
C ALA A 319 -21.25 -18.01 25.37
N ALA A 320 -20.79 -19.26 25.53
CA ALA A 320 -19.70 -19.81 24.70
C ALA A 320 -20.13 -19.98 23.24
N LEU A 321 -21.33 -20.51 22.99
CA LEU A 321 -21.88 -20.65 21.64
C LEU A 321 -22.10 -19.27 20.99
N GLU A 322 -22.59 -18.29 21.76
CA GLU A 322 -22.74 -16.91 21.30
C GLU A 322 -21.40 -16.27 20.94
N ARG A 323 -20.38 -16.39 21.80
CA ARG A 323 -19.03 -15.91 21.53
C ARG A 323 -18.45 -16.56 20.28
N ALA A 324 -18.52 -17.89 20.15
CA ALA A 324 -17.99 -18.59 18.98
C ALA A 324 -18.66 -18.12 17.68
N ARG A 325 -19.98 -17.90 17.66
CA ARG A 325 -20.70 -17.37 16.50
C ARG A 325 -20.32 -15.93 16.14
N ARG A 326 -20.03 -15.09 17.14
CA ARG A 326 -19.65 -13.68 16.92
C ARG A 326 -18.20 -13.53 16.49
N GLU A 327 -17.31 -14.32 17.08
CA GLU A 327 -15.85 -14.09 17.03
C GLU A 327 -15.10 -15.06 16.13
N TRP A 328 -15.61 -16.29 16.00
CA TRP A 328 -14.88 -17.40 15.39
C TRP A 328 -15.65 -17.95 14.18
N PRO A 329 -15.73 -17.20 13.06
CA PRO A 329 -16.32 -17.73 11.83
C PRO A 329 -15.58 -18.96 11.29
N TRP A 330 -14.33 -19.18 11.74
CA TRP A 330 -13.54 -20.37 11.47
C TRP A 330 -13.91 -21.58 12.36
N MET A 331 -14.67 -21.38 13.45
CA MET A 331 -15.21 -22.46 14.27
C MET A 331 -16.43 -23.06 13.57
N GLY A 332 -16.45 -24.37 13.39
CA GLY A 332 -17.53 -25.11 12.71
C GLY A 332 -18.50 -25.80 13.68
N LEU A 333 -18.69 -27.11 13.51
CA LEU A 333 -19.51 -27.89 14.45
C LEU A 333 -18.88 -27.87 15.85
N MET A 334 -19.73 -27.70 16.86
CA MET A 334 -19.36 -27.67 18.26
C MET A 334 -20.17 -28.69 19.04
N PHE A 335 -19.59 -29.87 19.26
CA PHE A 335 -20.20 -30.97 19.98
C PHE A 335 -20.07 -30.79 21.49
N LEU A 336 -21.16 -30.38 22.14
CA LEU A 336 -21.20 -30.26 23.60
C LEU A 336 -20.96 -31.63 24.24
N GLU A 337 -20.23 -31.66 25.36
CA GLU A 337 -19.50 -32.86 25.78
C GLU A 337 -20.30 -34.15 25.83
N ASN A 338 -21.55 -34.20 26.29
CA ASN A 338 -22.45 -35.36 26.17
C ASN A 338 -23.93 -35.01 26.45
N TRP A 339 -24.84 -35.71 25.78
CA TRP A 339 -26.25 -35.82 26.21
C TRP A 339 -26.31 -36.60 27.54
N GLU A 340 -25.88 -37.86 27.51
CA GLU A 340 -25.55 -38.69 28.67
C GLU A 340 -24.29 -39.52 28.36
N PRO A 341 -23.30 -39.59 29.26
CA PRO A 341 -22.07 -40.38 29.03
C PRO A 341 -22.31 -41.89 29.08
N GLY A 342 -21.59 -42.69 28.28
CA GLY A 342 -21.66 -44.17 28.30
C GLY A 342 -20.83 -44.86 29.39
N GLY A 343 -20.19 -44.10 30.29
CA GLY A 343 -19.24 -44.61 31.28
C GLY A 343 -19.83 -45.08 32.61
N ALA A 344 -18.96 -45.54 33.52
CA ALA A 344 -19.32 -45.94 34.87
C ALA A 344 -20.02 -44.81 35.65
N SER A 345 -20.88 -45.15 36.61
CA SER A 345 -21.67 -44.17 37.36
C SER A 345 -20.86 -43.27 38.29
N ASP A 346 -19.59 -43.60 38.54
CA ASP A 346 -18.63 -42.82 39.32
C ASP A 346 -17.67 -41.97 38.46
N ASP A 347 -17.85 -41.96 37.12
CA ASP A 347 -17.08 -41.15 36.18
C ASP A 347 -17.50 -39.67 36.25
N PRO A 348 -16.57 -38.71 36.47
CA PRO A 348 -16.89 -37.28 36.54
C PRO A 348 -17.45 -36.71 35.24
N ARG A 349 -17.34 -37.42 34.10
CA ARG A 349 -18.03 -37.04 32.85
C ARG A 349 -19.54 -36.91 33.01
N TRP A 350 -20.15 -37.58 34.01
CA TRP A 350 -21.56 -37.37 34.36
C TRP A 350 -21.91 -35.93 34.74
N GLY A 351 -20.92 -35.11 35.11
CA GLY A 351 -21.11 -33.68 35.33
C GLY A 351 -21.36 -32.88 34.05
N PHE A 352 -21.06 -33.42 32.86
CA PHE A 352 -21.30 -32.76 31.57
C PHE A 352 -22.66 -33.09 30.94
N SER A 353 -23.32 -34.16 31.40
CA SER A 353 -24.64 -34.56 30.91
C SER A 353 -25.60 -33.37 30.88
N ILE A 354 -26.33 -33.22 29.78
CA ILE A 354 -27.38 -32.21 29.64
C ILE A 354 -28.79 -32.78 29.59
N ALA A 355 -28.93 -34.11 29.51
CA ALA A 355 -30.24 -34.77 29.51
C ALA A 355 -31.02 -34.45 30.79
N GLY A 356 -32.24 -33.96 30.63
CA GLY A 356 -33.09 -33.53 31.75
C GLY A 356 -32.52 -32.37 32.58
N ARG A 357 -31.50 -31.64 32.10
CA ARG A 357 -30.88 -30.51 32.81
C ARG A 357 -31.20 -29.16 32.18
N PRO A 358 -31.15 -28.06 32.95
CA PRO A 358 -31.43 -26.70 32.45
C PRO A 358 -30.58 -26.28 31.24
N THR A 359 -29.40 -26.87 31.07
CA THR A 359 -28.48 -26.58 29.95
C THR A 359 -29.09 -26.91 28.59
N ALA A 360 -29.83 -28.01 28.46
CA ALA A 360 -30.48 -28.39 27.20
C ALA A 360 -31.57 -27.38 26.81
N ASP A 361 -32.44 -27.03 27.75
CA ASP A 361 -33.51 -26.04 27.57
C ASP A 361 -32.95 -24.65 27.25
N ALA A 362 -31.88 -24.22 27.93
CA ALA A 362 -31.26 -22.92 27.72
C ALA A 362 -30.65 -22.78 26.32
N LEU A 363 -29.96 -23.83 25.83
CA LEU A 363 -29.43 -23.87 24.46
C LEU A 363 -30.53 -23.91 23.42
N ALA A 364 -31.57 -24.72 23.63
CA ALA A 364 -32.72 -24.79 22.74
C ALA A 364 -33.45 -23.44 22.64
N ALA A 365 -33.66 -22.76 23.77
CA ALA A 365 -34.25 -21.43 23.82
C ALA A 365 -33.38 -20.38 23.11
N TYR A 366 -32.06 -20.40 23.33
CA TYR A 366 -31.13 -19.51 22.65
C TYR A 366 -31.14 -19.71 21.13
N VAL A 367 -31.09 -20.98 20.66
CA VAL A 367 -31.13 -21.31 19.23
C VAL A 367 -32.47 -20.90 18.61
N ALA A 368 -33.58 -21.12 19.31
CA ALA A 368 -34.92 -20.73 18.85
C ALA A 368 -35.12 -19.20 18.81
N ALA A 369 -34.42 -18.44 19.66
CA ALA A 369 -34.47 -16.99 19.67
C ALA A 369 -33.66 -16.35 18.53
N GLN A 370 -32.79 -17.10 17.83
CA GLN A 370 -32.01 -16.55 16.73
C GLN A 370 -32.89 -16.39 15.47
N PRO A 371 -32.98 -15.18 14.90
CA PRO A 371 -33.71 -14.99 13.66
C PRO A 371 -33.03 -15.77 12.52
N PRO A 372 -33.74 -16.70 11.84
CA PRO A 372 -33.14 -17.52 10.80
C PRO A 372 -32.72 -16.70 9.58
N ASP A 373 -33.33 -15.54 9.38
CA ASP A 373 -33.07 -14.60 8.30
C ASP A 373 -31.97 -13.59 8.63
N VAL A 374 -31.10 -13.85 9.61
CA VAL A 374 -29.94 -12.99 9.94
C VAL A 374 -28.67 -13.81 9.99
N ALA A 375 -27.73 -13.52 9.09
CA ALA A 375 -26.44 -14.20 9.06
C ALA A 375 -25.49 -13.68 10.16
N MET A 376 -24.99 -14.57 11.00
CA MET A 376 -23.90 -14.28 11.94
C MET A 376 -22.57 -14.00 11.21
N PRO A 377 -21.57 -13.37 11.87
CA PRO A 377 -20.27 -13.08 11.28
C PRO A 377 -19.62 -14.29 10.58
N GLY A 378 -19.08 -14.05 9.39
CA GLY A 378 -18.61 -15.08 8.47
C GLY A 378 -18.99 -14.79 7.02
N PHE A 379 -18.41 -15.55 6.11
CA PHE A 379 -18.76 -15.52 4.68
C PHE A 379 -19.98 -16.40 4.40
N ARG A 380 -20.85 -15.93 3.50
CA ARG A 380 -21.99 -16.65 2.94
C ARG A 380 -21.94 -16.58 1.41
N PRO A 381 -21.95 -17.72 0.70
CA PRO A 381 -22.09 -17.73 -0.76
C PRO A 381 -23.43 -17.12 -1.18
N ALA A 382 -23.49 -16.55 -2.37
CA ALA A 382 -24.73 -16.00 -2.92
C ALA A 382 -25.68 -17.14 -3.29
N GLU A 383 -26.69 -17.38 -2.44
CA GLU A 383 -27.61 -18.51 -2.57
C GLU A 383 -29.06 -18.06 -2.31
N PRO A 384 -30.00 -18.34 -3.23
CA PRO A 384 -31.38 -17.87 -3.09
C PRO A 384 -32.18 -18.67 -2.04
N ALA A 385 -31.68 -19.83 -1.60
CA ALA A 385 -32.30 -20.65 -0.57
C ALA A 385 -31.95 -20.19 0.85
N ASP A 386 -30.91 -19.37 1.01
CA ASP A 386 -30.50 -18.84 2.32
C ASP A 386 -31.49 -17.74 2.76
N PRO A 387 -32.22 -17.90 3.88
CA PRO A 387 -33.21 -16.92 4.34
C PRO A 387 -32.62 -15.55 4.68
N ALA A 388 -31.30 -15.45 4.93
CA ALA A 388 -30.63 -14.18 5.14
C ALA A 388 -30.44 -13.37 3.84
N GLN A 389 -30.77 -13.95 2.68
CA GLN A 389 -30.54 -13.38 1.36
C GLN A 389 -31.86 -13.31 0.58
N GLN A 390 -32.13 -12.15 -0.02
CA GLN A 390 -33.33 -11.95 -0.84
C GLN A 390 -32.92 -11.29 -2.15
N PHE A 391 -33.16 -11.98 -3.25
CA PHE A 391 -32.87 -11.50 -4.59
C PHE A 391 -34.18 -11.16 -5.31
N SER A 392 -34.22 -10.00 -5.97
CA SER A 392 -35.37 -9.53 -6.74
C SER A 392 -34.89 -9.01 -8.09
N GLY A 393 -35.54 -9.45 -9.17
CA GLY A 393 -35.11 -9.20 -10.54
C GLY A 393 -34.79 -10.49 -11.29
N ALA A 394 -33.92 -10.41 -12.29
CA ALA A 394 -33.61 -11.52 -13.19
C ALA A 394 -32.27 -12.22 -12.85
N TRP A 395 -31.93 -12.34 -11.56
CA TRP A 395 -30.69 -12.98 -11.11
C TRP A 395 -30.59 -14.45 -11.54
N GLU A 396 -29.39 -14.86 -11.97
CA GLU A 396 -29.04 -16.27 -12.23
C GLU A 396 -28.06 -16.77 -11.15
N PHE A 397 -28.05 -18.08 -10.88
CA PHE A 397 -27.25 -18.67 -9.80
C PHE A 397 -26.46 -19.90 -10.26
N SER A 398 -25.23 -20.01 -9.76
CA SER A 398 -24.31 -21.12 -9.97
C SER A 398 -23.63 -21.48 -8.65
N PRO A 399 -23.59 -22.77 -8.25
CA PRO A 399 -22.80 -23.20 -7.11
C PRO A 399 -21.30 -22.88 -7.23
N GLU A 400 -20.78 -22.84 -8.46
CA GLU A 400 -19.36 -22.58 -8.73
C GLU A 400 -19.04 -21.08 -8.74
N PHE A 401 -19.90 -20.27 -9.34
CA PHE A 401 -19.61 -18.87 -9.65
C PHE A 401 -20.35 -17.85 -8.74
N GLY A 402 -21.42 -18.27 -8.07
CA GLY A 402 -22.28 -17.41 -7.25
C GLY A 402 -23.48 -16.88 -8.05
N ALA A 403 -23.81 -15.61 -7.87
CA ALA A 403 -24.94 -14.95 -8.50
C ALA A 403 -24.51 -14.02 -9.65
N ASP A 404 -25.23 -14.10 -10.76
CA ASP A 404 -25.07 -13.22 -11.91
C ASP A 404 -26.24 -12.23 -12.02
N ILE A 405 -25.90 -11.00 -12.41
CA ILE A 405 -26.84 -9.89 -12.53
C ILE A 405 -27.65 -10.10 -13.82
N GLY A 406 -28.97 -10.15 -13.80
CA GLY A 406 -29.75 -10.30 -15.04
C GLY A 406 -29.84 -9.01 -15.83
N GLN A 407 -30.09 -7.89 -15.15
CA GLN A 407 -30.26 -6.58 -15.77
C GLN A 407 -29.96 -5.44 -14.80
N SER A 408 -30.00 -4.20 -15.30
CA SER A 408 -29.90 -3.03 -14.44
C SER A 408 -31.19 -2.83 -13.63
N GLY A 409 -31.05 -2.52 -12.34
CA GLY A 409 -32.17 -2.37 -11.41
C GLY A 409 -32.46 -3.63 -10.58
N ASP A 410 -31.83 -4.76 -10.88
CA ASP A 410 -31.90 -5.96 -10.04
C ASP A 410 -31.35 -5.67 -8.64
N THR A 411 -32.01 -6.17 -7.60
CA THR A 411 -31.67 -5.89 -6.21
C THR A 411 -31.34 -7.17 -5.44
N ALA A 412 -30.39 -7.07 -4.52
CA ALA A 412 -30.06 -8.12 -3.57
C ALA A 412 -30.03 -7.55 -2.15
N ARG A 413 -30.71 -8.18 -1.22
CA ARG A 413 -30.79 -7.78 0.19
C ARG A 413 -30.16 -8.87 1.07
N PHE A 414 -29.27 -8.46 1.97
CA PHE A 414 -28.57 -9.33 2.91
C PHE A 414 -28.79 -8.84 4.34
N ASN A 415 -29.35 -9.70 5.17
CA ASN A 415 -29.56 -9.44 6.58
C ASN A 415 -28.41 -10.09 7.37
N PHE A 416 -27.72 -9.33 8.22
CA PHE A 416 -26.55 -9.83 8.92
C PHE A 416 -26.43 -9.23 10.32
N TRP A 417 -25.72 -9.94 11.21
CA TRP A 417 -25.29 -9.43 12.51
C TRP A 417 -23.79 -9.13 12.44
N GLY A 418 -23.35 -7.95 12.88
CA GLY A 418 -21.93 -7.62 12.92
C GLY A 418 -21.65 -6.13 13.04
N THR A 419 -20.38 -5.75 12.84
CA THR A 419 -19.91 -4.35 12.86
C THR A 419 -19.36 -3.89 11.51
N ALA A 420 -19.32 -4.78 10.52
CA ALA A 420 -18.85 -4.52 9.17
C ALA A 420 -19.50 -5.51 8.20
N VAL A 421 -19.63 -5.11 6.94
CA VAL A 421 -20.09 -5.97 5.86
C VAL A 421 -19.34 -5.66 4.58
N GLY A 422 -19.11 -6.69 3.78
CA GLY A 422 -18.63 -6.55 2.42
C GLY A 422 -19.16 -7.65 1.53
N VAL A 423 -18.78 -7.55 0.26
CA VAL A 423 -19.17 -8.52 -0.77
C VAL A 423 -17.94 -9.06 -1.48
N ARG A 424 -17.97 -10.35 -1.77
CA ARG A 424 -16.97 -11.01 -2.60
C ARG A 424 -17.44 -10.91 -4.04
N VAL A 425 -16.72 -10.14 -4.85
CA VAL A 425 -17.12 -9.83 -6.22
C VAL A 425 -16.00 -10.11 -7.21
N ARG A 426 -16.38 -10.50 -8.43
CA ARG A 426 -15.45 -10.56 -9.56
C ARG A 426 -15.23 -9.16 -10.12
N ARG A 427 -13.97 -8.81 -10.34
CA ARG A 427 -13.54 -7.55 -10.94
C ARG A 427 -12.66 -7.82 -12.15
N ALA A 428 -13.12 -7.38 -13.33
CA ALA A 428 -12.41 -7.56 -14.59
C ALA A 428 -12.63 -6.36 -15.54
N ASP A 429 -12.24 -6.46 -16.81
CA ASP A 429 -12.40 -5.41 -17.83
C ASP A 429 -13.84 -5.31 -18.38
N PHE A 430 -14.81 -5.13 -17.48
CA PHE A 430 -16.21 -4.83 -17.81
C PHE A 430 -16.72 -3.65 -17.01
N ARG A 431 -17.71 -2.92 -17.54
CA ARG A 431 -18.36 -1.79 -16.87
C ARG A 431 -19.58 -2.29 -16.10
N ALA A 432 -19.48 -2.32 -14.78
CA ALA A 432 -20.61 -2.57 -13.89
C ALA A 432 -20.42 -1.90 -12.53
N ARG A 433 -21.53 -1.64 -11.83
CA ARG A 433 -21.54 -1.08 -10.48
C ARG A 433 -22.62 -1.74 -9.64
N LEU A 434 -22.37 -1.79 -8.33
CA LEU A 434 -23.37 -2.10 -7.32
C LEU A 434 -23.57 -0.85 -6.45
N TYR A 435 -24.79 -0.35 -6.39
CA TYR A 435 -25.17 0.72 -5.46
C TYR A 435 -25.55 0.10 -4.13
N ALA A 436 -24.97 0.57 -3.03
CA ALA A 436 -25.11 -0.07 -1.73
C ALA A 436 -25.68 0.88 -0.67
N THR A 437 -26.67 0.38 0.07
CA THR A 437 -27.12 1.02 1.32
C THR A 437 -27.03 0.03 2.47
N VAL A 438 -26.77 0.55 3.67
CA VAL A 438 -26.85 -0.22 4.92
C VAL A 438 -27.84 0.50 5.82
N ASP A 439 -28.87 -0.22 6.27
CA ASP A 439 -29.99 0.31 7.05
C ASP A 439 -30.66 1.54 6.39
N GLY A 440 -30.80 1.49 5.06
CA GLY A 440 -31.36 2.57 4.24
C GLY A 440 -30.47 3.81 4.11
N GLN A 441 -29.25 3.79 4.67
CA GLN A 441 -28.27 4.87 4.52
C GLN A 441 -27.20 4.50 3.50
N PRO A 442 -26.66 5.45 2.72
CA PRO A 442 -25.58 5.16 1.78
C PRO A 442 -24.38 4.55 2.49
N ALA A 443 -23.88 3.42 1.97
CA ALA A 443 -22.78 2.67 2.56
C ALA A 443 -21.56 3.57 2.84
N ASN A 444 -20.98 3.44 4.04
CA ASN A 444 -20.01 4.42 4.56
C ASN A 444 -18.56 4.17 4.15
N ALA A 445 -18.26 3.02 3.52
CA ALA A 445 -16.91 2.70 3.02
C ALA A 445 -16.74 2.90 1.50
N LEU A 446 -17.81 3.27 0.80
CA LEU A 446 -17.83 3.42 -0.66
C LEU A 446 -17.84 4.90 -1.09
N PRO A 447 -17.23 5.21 -2.25
CA PRO A 447 -17.37 6.52 -2.87
C PRO A 447 -18.82 6.76 -3.30
N ARG A 448 -19.18 8.03 -3.53
CA ARG A 448 -20.55 8.43 -3.89
C ARG A 448 -20.61 9.13 -5.25
N ASP A 449 -21.63 8.82 -6.03
CA ASP A 449 -22.03 9.56 -7.23
C ASP A 449 -23.45 10.16 -7.07
N GLU A 450 -24.08 10.52 -8.20
CA GLU A 450 -25.44 11.06 -8.24
C GLU A 450 -26.55 10.05 -7.92
N ASN A 451 -26.24 8.75 -7.94
CA ASN A 451 -27.18 7.65 -7.66
C ASN A 451 -26.99 7.05 -6.25
N GLY A 452 -25.84 7.24 -5.61
CA GLY A 452 -25.62 6.81 -4.23
C GLY A 452 -24.19 6.39 -3.93
N ALA A 453 -24.02 5.59 -2.88
CA ALA A 453 -22.75 4.94 -2.56
C ALA A 453 -22.55 3.74 -3.50
N MET A 454 -21.40 3.68 -4.18
CA MET A 454 -21.19 2.77 -5.31
C MET A 454 -19.91 1.94 -5.18
N LEU A 455 -20.02 0.66 -5.48
CA LEU A 455 -18.91 -0.25 -5.71
C LEU A 455 -18.71 -0.41 -7.22
N ILE A 456 -17.53 -0.06 -7.73
CA ILE A 456 -17.18 -0.23 -9.14
C ILE A 456 -16.57 -1.62 -9.32
N LEU A 457 -17.17 -2.42 -10.19
CA LEU A 457 -16.73 -3.79 -10.46
C LEU A 457 -15.64 -3.86 -11.53
N THR A 458 -15.37 -2.77 -12.23
CA THR A 458 -14.25 -2.75 -13.18
C THR A 458 -12.92 -2.88 -12.46
N ALA A 459 -12.04 -3.72 -12.99
CA ALA A 459 -10.67 -3.86 -12.51
C ALA A 459 -9.88 -2.55 -12.70
N PRO A 460 -9.07 -2.13 -11.69
CA PRO A 460 -8.17 -0.97 -11.84
C PRO A 460 -7.18 -1.12 -12.99
N ASN A 461 -6.77 -2.35 -13.29
CA ASN A 461 -5.95 -2.72 -14.44
C ASN A 461 -6.78 -3.58 -15.39
N PRO A 462 -6.93 -3.23 -16.68
CA PRO A 462 -7.71 -4.01 -17.64
C PRO A 462 -7.22 -5.47 -17.83
N ALA A 463 -5.96 -5.76 -17.51
CA ALA A 463 -5.40 -7.11 -17.64
C ALA A 463 -5.68 -8.00 -16.41
N GLU A 464 -6.26 -7.46 -15.34
CA GLU A 464 -6.59 -8.20 -14.12
C GLU A 464 -8.04 -8.75 -14.20
N ASP A 465 -8.20 -10.03 -13.87
CA ASP A 465 -9.49 -10.69 -13.62
C ASP A 465 -9.37 -11.37 -12.25
N VAL A 466 -9.98 -10.75 -11.24
CA VAL A 466 -9.76 -11.13 -9.84
C VAL A 466 -11.07 -11.19 -9.09
N ILE A 467 -11.20 -12.15 -8.18
CA ILE A 467 -12.26 -12.14 -7.17
C ILE A 467 -11.70 -11.50 -5.91
N ALA A 468 -12.35 -10.45 -5.43
CA ALA A 468 -11.89 -9.68 -4.28
C ALA A 468 -13.03 -9.47 -3.27
N MET A 469 -12.67 -9.51 -1.98
CA MET A 469 -13.55 -9.09 -0.89
C MET A 469 -13.54 -7.56 -0.78
N GLU A 470 -14.65 -6.93 -1.15
CA GLU A 470 -14.81 -5.48 -1.17
C GLU A 470 -15.61 -5.01 0.06
N VAL A 471 -15.02 -4.11 0.84
CA VAL A 471 -15.66 -3.55 2.04
C VAL A 471 -16.76 -2.57 1.63
N ILE A 472 -18.00 -2.87 2.02
CA ILE A 472 -19.16 -2.01 1.76
C ILE A 472 -19.38 -1.04 2.92
N ALA A 473 -19.37 -1.55 4.16
CA ALA A 473 -19.51 -0.74 5.36
C ALA A 473 -18.66 -1.28 6.52
N ARG A 474 -18.26 -0.36 7.41
CA ARG A 474 -17.46 -0.63 8.61
C ARG A 474 -17.87 0.29 9.74
N ASP A 475 -17.43 -0.01 10.96
CA ASP A 475 -17.72 0.79 12.16
C ASP A 475 -19.24 0.92 12.42
N LEU A 476 -20.00 -0.13 12.08
CA LEU A 476 -21.42 -0.25 12.43
C LEU A 476 -21.54 -0.61 13.93
N PRO A 477 -22.61 -0.19 14.63
CA PRO A 477 -22.92 -0.68 15.97
C PRO A 477 -23.02 -2.21 15.98
N PRO A 478 -22.60 -2.94 17.03
CA PRO A 478 -22.83 -4.37 17.11
C PRO A 478 -24.34 -4.68 17.12
N GLY A 479 -24.83 -5.41 16.12
CA GLY A 479 -26.25 -5.73 16.02
C GLY A 479 -26.67 -6.24 14.65
N PRO A 480 -27.98 -6.47 14.45
CA PRO A 480 -28.55 -6.80 13.15
C PRO A 480 -28.60 -5.56 12.24
N HIS A 481 -28.30 -5.78 10.96
CA HIS A 481 -28.24 -4.79 9.90
C HIS A 481 -28.77 -5.35 8.58
N VAL A 482 -29.16 -4.45 7.68
CA VAL A 482 -29.62 -4.80 6.33
C VAL A 482 -28.74 -4.12 5.30
N LEU A 483 -28.04 -4.91 4.48
CA LEU A 483 -27.35 -4.46 3.28
C LEU A 483 -28.27 -4.62 2.08
N GLU A 484 -28.52 -3.54 1.33
CA GLU A 484 -29.21 -3.60 0.05
C GLU A 484 -28.27 -3.18 -1.08
N LEU A 485 -28.19 -4.02 -2.10
CA LEU A 485 -27.45 -3.78 -3.34
C LEU A 485 -28.42 -3.59 -4.50
N THR A 486 -28.16 -2.61 -5.35
CA THR A 486 -28.86 -2.41 -6.62
C THR A 486 -27.84 -2.45 -7.76
N ALA A 487 -28.04 -3.37 -8.70
CA ALA A 487 -27.14 -3.58 -9.81
C ALA A 487 -27.31 -2.52 -10.91
N ALA A 488 -26.19 -2.05 -11.43
CA ALA A 488 -26.11 -1.22 -12.62
C ALA A 488 -25.12 -1.84 -13.60
N ARG A 489 -25.67 -2.64 -14.53
CA ARG A 489 -24.94 -3.52 -15.47
C ARG A 489 -24.20 -4.67 -14.77
N GLY A 490 -23.48 -5.47 -15.55
CA GLY A 490 -22.68 -6.60 -15.06
C GLY A 490 -23.28 -7.97 -15.32
N TRP A 491 -24.26 -8.07 -16.22
CA TRP A 491 -24.81 -9.33 -16.68
C TRP A 491 -23.81 -10.15 -17.50
N ASP A 492 -23.96 -11.46 -17.47
CA ASP A 492 -23.06 -12.47 -18.02
C ASP A 492 -21.63 -12.41 -17.43
N GLN A 493 -21.47 -11.87 -16.21
CA GLN A 493 -20.13 -11.69 -15.59
C GLN A 493 -19.90 -12.52 -14.33
N TRP A 494 -20.94 -13.11 -13.75
CA TRP A 494 -20.91 -13.77 -12.43
C TRP A 494 -20.30 -12.85 -11.38
N ALA A 495 -20.84 -11.64 -11.31
CA ALA A 495 -20.22 -10.54 -10.59
C ALA A 495 -20.22 -10.71 -9.07
N LEU A 496 -21.20 -11.41 -8.49
CA LEU A 496 -21.40 -11.51 -7.04
C LEU A 496 -21.23 -12.94 -6.55
N ASN A 497 -20.12 -13.23 -5.88
CA ASN A 497 -19.88 -14.56 -5.32
C ASN A 497 -20.58 -14.79 -3.97
N GLY A 498 -20.74 -13.73 -3.17
CA GLY A 498 -21.36 -13.82 -1.84
C GLY A 498 -21.11 -12.56 -1.01
N PHE A 499 -21.55 -12.59 0.24
CA PHE A 499 -21.31 -11.51 1.20
C PHE A 499 -20.61 -12.02 2.46
N SER A 500 -19.97 -11.11 3.18
CA SER A 500 -19.26 -11.44 4.42
C SER A 500 -19.56 -10.39 5.49
N ALA A 501 -19.90 -10.86 6.69
CA ALA A 501 -20.09 -10.04 7.87
C ALA A 501 -18.88 -10.16 8.80
N GLY A 502 -18.35 -9.02 9.25
CA GLY A 502 -17.22 -8.95 10.18
C GLY A 502 -17.65 -8.44 11.55
N TYR A 503 -16.88 -8.79 12.58
CA TYR A 503 -17.08 -8.35 13.96
C TYR A 503 -15.80 -7.73 14.54
N ARG A 504 -15.96 -6.62 15.23
CA ARG A 504 -14.90 -5.96 16.00
C ARG A 504 -15.43 -5.71 17.42
N PRO A 505 -14.77 -6.25 18.46
CA PRO A 505 -15.19 -6.04 19.84
C PRO A 505 -15.23 -4.57 20.24
N GLU A 506 -16.14 -4.24 21.15
CA GLU A 506 -16.16 -2.94 21.80
C GLU A 506 -14.86 -2.72 22.60
N GLY A 507 -14.38 -1.47 22.64
CA GLY A 507 -13.15 -1.11 23.36
C GLY A 507 -11.85 -1.27 22.58
N VAL A 508 -11.84 -1.90 21.40
CA VAL A 508 -10.67 -1.83 20.49
C VAL A 508 -10.47 -0.39 20.04
N ALA A 509 -9.25 0.12 20.10
CA ALA A 509 -8.98 1.51 19.73
C ALA A 509 -9.37 1.76 18.26
N ARG A 510 -9.87 2.98 17.97
CA ARG A 510 -10.05 3.45 16.59
C ARG A 510 -8.71 3.41 15.85
N PRO A 511 -8.66 3.40 14.51
CA PRO A 511 -7.39 3.28 13.78
C PRO A 511 -6.45 4.50 13.90
N TRP A 512 -6.94 5.68 14.32
CA TRP A 512 -6.18 6.94 14.28
C TRP A 512 -5.26 7.27 15.49
N PRO A 513 -5.49 6.82 16.75
CA PRO A 513 -4.64 7.19 17.88
C PRO A 513 -3.20 6.68 17.76
N ARG A 514 -2.98 5.48 17.23
CA ARG A 514 -1.64 4.90 17.03
C ARG A 514 -0.77 5.71 16.06
N PRO A 515 -1.22 6.05 14.82
CA PRO A 515 -0.43 6.91 13.94
C PRO A 515 -0.26 8.32 14.51
N ALA A 516 -1.25 8.87 15.24
CA ALA A 516 -1.09 10.15 15.92
C ALA A 516 0.02 10.13 16.98
N LEU A 517 0.11 9.05 17.77
CA LEU A 517 1.21 8.83 18.73
C LEU A 517 2.56 8.64 18.02
N GLY A 518 2.59 7.96 16.87
CA GLY A 518 3.80 7.82 16.04
C GLY A 518 4.30 9.17 15.51
N VAL A 519 3.40 10.03 15.03
CA VAL A 519 3.73 11.40 14.60
C VAL A 519 4.22 12.24 15.78
N LEU A 520 3.57 12.14 16.94
CA LEU A 520 3.99 12.83 18.16
C LEU A 520 5.40 12.38 18.60
N ALA A 521 5.69 11.08 18.54
CA ALA A 521 7.00 10.53 18.87
C ALA A 521 8.07 11.06 17.91
N LEU A 522 7.82 11.02 16.61
CA LEU A 522 8.74 11.54 15.59
C LEU A 522 8.99 13.05 15.76
N ALA A 523 7.92 13.84 15.93
CA ALA A 523 8.02 15.27 16.15
C ALA A 523 8.84 15.58 17.42
N SER A 524 8.64 14.81 18.49
CA SER A 524 9.38 14.93 19.74
C SER A 524 10.84 14.51 19.60
N LEU A 525 11.15 13.47 18.83
CA LEU A 525 12.54 13.08 18.52
C LEU A 525 13.27 14.15 17.70
N VAL A 526 12.60 14.75 16.72
CA VAL A 526 13.15 15.87 15.94
C VAL A 526 13.37 17.10 16.83
N ALA A 527 12.42 17.42 17.70
CA ALA A 527 12.55 18.51 18.68
C ALA A 527 13.69 18.24 19.68
N ALA A 528 13.83 17.00 20.15
CA ALA A 528 14.93 16.56 21.01
C ALA A 528 16.28 16.71 20.31
N TRP A 529 16.40 16.26 19.06
CA TRP A 529 17.61 16.43 18.26
C TRP A 529 17.94 17.92 18.06
N TRP A 530 16.94 18.73 17.73
CA TRP A 530 17.10 20.18 17.51
C TRP A 530 17.52 20.93 18.80
N ALA A 531 16.94 20.58 19.94
CA ALA A 531 17.30 21.13 21.25
C ALA A 531 18.68 20.61 21.72
N GLY A 532 18.93 19.32 21.52
CA GLY A 532 20.22 18.66 21.80
C GLY A 532 21.36 19.32 21.06
N ARG A 533 21.20 19.70 19.79
CA ARG A 533 22.24 20.45 19.06
C ARG A 533 22.60 21.79 19.71
N ARG A 534 21.71 22.39 20.51
CA ARG A 534 21.94 23.64 21.26
C ARG A 534 22.39 23.42 22.71
N ALA A 535 22.40 22.17 23.18
CA ALA A 535 22.65 21.78 24.57
C ALA A 535 24.14 21.78 24.98
N ALA A 536 25.06 22.14 24.09
CA ALA A 536 26.51 22.17 24.34
C ALA A 536 27.03 20.88 25.03
N TRP A 537 26.82 19.72 24.39
CA TRP A 537 27.27 18.40 24.87
C TRP A 537 28.80 18.26 25.01
N GLY A 538 29.58 19.26 24.61
CA GLY A 538 31.05 19.26 24.67
C GLY A 538 31.64 19.03 26.07
N ALA A 539 30.86 19.20 27.15
CA ALA A 539 31.28 18.78 28.49
C ALA A 539 31.23 17.25 28.69
N ALA A 540 30.28 16.55 28.07
CA ALA A 540 30.14 15.09 28.08
C ALA A 540 31.03 14.40 27.03
N GLY A 541 31.24 15.02 25.86
CA GLY A 541 32.18 14.53 24.83
C GLY A 541 33.64 14.45 25.31
N ARG A 542 34.03 15.25 26.31
CA ARG A 542 35.32 15.15 27.00
C ARG A 542 35.47 13.89 27.87
N SER A 543 34.39 13.17 28.16
CA SER A 543 34.46 11.86 28.84
C SER A 543 34.62 10.71 27.84
N LEU A 544 34.06 10.83 26.63
CA LEU A 544 34.26 9.88 25.52
C LEU A 544 35.66 10.00 24.91
N ALA A 545 36.21 11.21 24.82
CA ALA A 545 37.62 11.44 24.45
C ALA A 545 38.58 10.74 25.43
N ARG A 546 38.27 10.79 26.74
CA ARG A 546 39.00 10.06 27.79
C ARG A 546 38.83 8.53 27.72
N ALA A 547 37.83 8.02 27.01
CA ALA A 547 37.65 6.59 26.77
C ALA A 547 38.40 6.13 25.50
N TYR A 548 38.48 6.99 24.48
CA TYR A 548 39.33 6.80 23.31
C TYR A 548 40.82 6.75 23.70
N GLU A 549 41.24 7.62 24.62
CA GLU A 549 42.60 7.62 25.21
C GLU A 549 42.92 6.38 26.07
N ARG A 550 41.94 5.53 26.42
CA ARG A 550 42.14 4.26 27.15
C ARG A 550 42.34 3.05 26.25
N LEU A 551 42.14 3.19 24.94
CA LEU A 551 42.47 2.14 23.98
C LEU A 551 43.99 2.05 23.86
N SER A 552 44.53 0.83 23.80
CA SER A 552 45.98 0.66 23.64
C SER A 552 46.47 1.26 22.33
N ASP A 553 47.72 1.71 22.29
CA ASP A 553 48.34 2.35 21.10
C ASP A 553 48.14 1.51 19.82
N ARG A 554 48.11 0.17 19.95
CA ARG A 554 47.87 -0.77 18.84
C ARG A 554 46.43 -0.77 18.32
N ALA A 555 45.43 -0.57 19.16
CA ALA A 555 44.02 -0.47 18.75
C ALA A 555 43.70 0.88 18.10
N GLN A 556 44.32 1.97 18.61
CA GLN A 556 44.26 3.28 17.98
C GLN A 556 44.97 3.29 16.61
N LEU A 557 46.13 2.64 16.51
CA LEU A 557 46.84 2.43 15.23
C LEU A 557 46.04 1.58 14.25
N GLY A 558 45.33 0.54 14.69
CA GLY A 558 44.48 -0.30 13.83
C GLY A 558 43.28 0.45 13.22
N LEU A 559 42.58 1.26 14.03
CA LEU A 559 41.49 2.13 13.56
C LEU A 559 41.99 3.24 12.62
N THR A 560 43.16 3.80 12.93
CA THR A 560 43.82 4.82 12.09
C THR A 560 44.35 4.21 10.79
N ALA A 561 44.85 2.98 10.81
CA ALA A 561 45.33 2.24 9.64
C ALA A 561 44.18 1.76 8.73
N LEU A 562 43.02 1.39 9.28
CA LEU A 562 41.82 1.07 8.49
C LEU A 562 41.25 2.33 7.80
N ALA A 563 41.23 3.46 8.51
CA ALA A 563 40.90 4.77 7.93
C ALA A 563 41.94 5.22 6.88
N ALA A 564 43.23 4.96 7.12
CA ALA A 564 44.31 5.23 6.16
C ALA A 564 44.31 4.27 4.96
N ALA A 565 43.81 3.03 5.09
CA ALA A 565 43.65 2.07 3.99
C ALA A 565 42.42 2.40 3.12
N LEU A 566 41.32 2.85 3.74
CA LEU A 566 40.17 3.44 3.03
C LEU A 566 40.56 4.75 2.31
N ALA A 567 41.44 5.55 2.90
CA ALA A 567 42.06 6.70 2.23
C ALA A 567 43.11 6.28 1.17
N GLY A 568 43.80 5.16 1.36
CA GLY A 568 44.78 4.62 0.42
C GLY A 568 44.15 4.10 -0.88
N LEU A 569 42.93 3.55 -0.81
CA LEU A 569 42.11 3.21 -1.99
C LEU A 569 41.66 4.46 -2.77
N THR A 570 41.55 5.62 -2.11
CA THR A 570 41.44 6.92 -2.81
C THR A 570 42.76 7.39 -3.42
N GLY A 571 43.89 6.77 -3.07
CA GLY A 571 45.22 7.00 -3.62
C GLY A 571 45.45 6.43 -5.03
N TRP A 572 44.53 5.66 -5.63
CA TRP A 572 44.63 5.35 -7.07
C TRP A 572 44.34 6.60 -7.94
N LEU A 573 43.73 7.65 -7.37
CA LEU A 573 43.54 8.96 -8.02
C LEU A 573 44.84 9.78 -8.20
N THR A 574 46.00 9.21 -7.85
CA THR A 574 47.30 9.89 -7.82
C THR A 574 47.90 10.19 -9.20
N TRP A 575 47.29 9.77 -10.32
CA TRP A 575 47.68 10.22 -11.67
C TRP A 575 46.93 11.50 -12.13
N GLY A 576 46.15 12.12 -11.24
CA GLY A 576 45.28 13.26 -11.57
C GLY A 576 46.01 14.54 -11.99
N GLN A 577 47.26 14.77 -11.54
CA GLN A 577 48.01 15.99 -11.87
C GLN A 577 48.42 16.05 -13.36
N ASP A 578 48.81 14.92 -13.96
CA ASP A 578 49.22 14.85 -15.38
C ASP A 578 48.00 14.80 -16.33
N ALA A 579 46.92 14.13 -15.93
CA ALA A 579 45.65 14.12 -16.68
C ALA A 579 44.94 15.49 -16.68
N LEU A 580 45.01 16.26 -15.58
CA LEU A 580 44.53 17.64 -15.51
C LEU A 580 45.30 18.58 -16.46
N GLY A 581 46.59 18.31 -16.69
CA GLY A 581 47.42 19.05 -17.64
C GLY A 581 46.96 18.86 -19.10
N LEU A 582 46.66 17.63 -19.51
CA LEU A 582 46.13 17.33 -20.85
C LEU A 582 44.68 17.81 -21.04
N TYR A 583 43.81 17.62 -20.04
CA TYR A 583 42.39 18.00 -20.12
C TYR A 583 42.19 19.53 -20.14
N ARG A 584 43.01 20.30 -19.41
CA ARG A 584 42.97 21.77 -19.48
C ARG A 584 43.43 22.30 -20.85
N ARG A 585 44.31 21.59 -21.56
CA ARG A 585 44.80 21.97 -22.90
C ARG A 585 43.74 21.81 -24.00
N LEU A 586 42.69 21.01 -23.78
CA LEU A 586 41.56 20.85 -24.73
C LEU A 586 40.65 22.09 -24.83
N GLY A 587 40.69 22.98 -23.83
CA GLY A 587 39.75 24.10 -23.70
C GLY A 587 38.29 23.65 -23.50
N ASP A 588 37.40 24.57 -23.15
CA ASP A 588 36.00 24.24 -22.81
C ASP A 588 35.26 23.50 -23.94
N GLY A 589 35.55 23.82 -25.21
CA GLY A 589 34.94 23.16 -26.36
C GLY A 589 35.37 21.70 -26.52
N GLY A 590 36.66 21.39 -26.38
CA GLY A 590 37.17 20.02 -26.45
C GLY A 590 36.73 19.17 -25.26
N GLN A 591 36.62 19.79 -24.08
CA GLN A 591 36.08 19.15 -22.88
C GLN A 591 34.61 18.74 -23.05
N LEU A 592 33.76 19.65 -23.54
CA LEU A 592 32.36 19.37 -23.85
C LEU A 592 32.20 18.30 -24.92
N ALA A 593 33.00 18.35 -25.99
CA ALA A 593 32.98 17.35 -27.05
C ALA A 593 33.36 15.95 -26.53
N ALA A 594 34.38 15.85 -25.67
CA ALA A 594 34.76 14.59 -25.03
C ALA A 594 33.67 14.05 -24.09
N THR A 595 33.06 14.92 -23.27
CA THR A 595 31.93 14.55 -22.40
C THR A 595 30.73 14.06 -23.22
N ALA A 596 30.38 14.76 -24.30
CA ALA A 596 29.28 14.36 -25.19
C ALA A 596 29.58 13.05 -25.92
N ALA A 597 30.82 12.83 -26.37
CA ALA A 597 31.24 11.58 -27.00
C ALA A 597 31.15 10.40 -26.03
N ALA A 598 31.68 10.54 -24.81
CA ALA A 598 31.58 9.51 -23.78
C ALA A 598 30.12 9.18 -23.42
N ALA A 599 29.29 10.21 -23.25
CA ALA A 599 27.85 10.08 -23.02
C ALA A 599 27.13 9.36 -24.17
N THR A 600 27.47 9.68 -25.41
CA THR A 600 26.89 9.06 -26.61
C THR A 600 27.31 7.59 -26.73
N VAL A 601 28.60 7.28 -26.58
CA VAL A 601 29.10 5.90 -26.61
C VAL A 601 28.42 5.08 -25.54
N PHE A 602 28.32 5.61 -24.32
CA PHE A 602 27.64 4.95 -23.20
C PHE A 602 26.18 4.57 -23.55
N TYR A 603 25.40 5.50 -24.11
CA TYR A 603 24.00 5.23 -24.41
C TYR A 603 23.77 4.35 -25.64
N VAL A 604 24.53 4.56 -26.70
CA VAL A 604 24.33 3.89 -27.99
C VAL A 604 24.88 2.46 -27.99
N THR A 605 25.99 2.19 -27.29
CA THR A 605 26.63 0.87 -27.39
C THR A 605 25.85 -0.21 -26.63
N PRO A 606 25.52 -1.35 -27.25
CA PRO A 606 24.89 -2.48 -26.55
C PRO A 606 25.91 -3.30 -25.73
N SER A 607 27.22 -3.12 -25.96
CA SER A 607 28.26 -3.89 -25.29
C SER A 607 28.45 -3.45 -23.82
N PHE A 608 28.33 -4.40 -22.90
CA PHE A 608 28.55 -4.20 -21.47
C PHE A 608 29.90 -3.57 -21.15
N ILE A 609 30.96 -4.09 -21.78
CA ILE A 609 32.32 -3.62 -21.57
C ILE A 609 32.47 -2.18 -22.07
N LEU A 610 31.99 -1.90 -23.29
CA LEU A 610 32.14 -0.58 -23.90
C LEU A 610 31.33 0.48 -23.16
N PHE A 611 30.10 0.19 -22.75
CA PHE A 611 29.34 1.17 -21.97
C PHE A 611 29.95 1.34 -20.57
N SER A 612 30.47 0.30 -19.92
CA SER A 612 31.10 0.43 -18.60
C SER A 612 32.35 1.31 -18.66
N LEU A 613 33.18 1.13 -19.70
CA LEU A 613 34.34 1.99 -19.95
C LEU A 613 33.93 3.43 -20.28
N ALA A 614 32.89 3.62 -21.09
CA ALA A 614 32.37 4.95 -21.41
C ALA A 614 31.76 5.65 -20.20
N LEU A 615 31.09 4.91 -19.31
CA LEU A 615 30.54 5.43 -18.05
C LEU A 615 31.65 5.85 -17.08
N LEU A 616 32.72 5.05 -16.97
CA LEU A 616 33.90 5.39 -16.18
C LEU A 616 34.60 6.63 -16.73
N ALA A 617 34.81 6.68 -18.05
CA ALA A 617 35.37 7.85 -18.72
C ALA A 617 34.51 9.10 -18.49
N LEU A 618 33.19 8.97 -18.64
CA LEU A 618 32.23 10.03 -18.35
C LEU A 618 32.34 10.50 -16.89
N PHE A 619 32.34 9.58 -15.92
CA PHE A 619 32.50 9.90 -14.51
C PHE A 619 33.79 10.70 -14.25
N VAL A 620 34.93 10.26 -14.81
CA VAL A 620 36.21 10.97 -14.68
C VAL A 620 36.14 12.39 -15.26
N LEU A 621 35.60 12.54 -16.48
CA LEU A 621 35.43 13.85 -17.13
C LEU A 621 34.54 14.78 -16.28
N LEU A 622 33.48 14.24 -15.67
CA LEU A 622 32.57 15.00 -14.81
C LEU A 622 33.18 15.34 -13.45
N VAL A 623 34.04 14.49 -12.87
CA VAL A 623 34.83 14.84 -11.67
C VAL A 623 35.75 16.02 -11.97
N MET A 624 36.32 16.07 -13.18
CA MET A 624 37.18 17.18 -13.59
C MET A 624 36.39 18.48 -13.81
N ARG A 625 35.18 18.41 -14.37
CA ARG A 625 34.28 19.55 -14.59
C ARG A 625 32.80 19.20 -14.38
N PRO A 626 32.27 19.32 -13.15
CA PRO A 626 30.87 19.00 -12.85
C PRO A 626 29.85 19.83 -13.63
N ALA A 627 30.21 21.05 -14.05
CA ALA A 627 29.32 21.93 -14.84
C ALA A 627 28.92 21.32 -16.19
N TRP A 628 29.75 20.50 -16.81
CA TRP A 628 29.40 19.78 -18.04
C TRP A 628 28.37 18.68 -17.80
N GLY A 629 28.32 18.13 -16.59
CA GLY A 629 27.27 17.21 -16.16
C GLY A 629 25.92 17.91 -16.08
N LEU A 630 25.88 19.14 -15.55
CA LEU A 630 24.66 19.97 -15.52
C LEU A 630 24.15 20.32 -16.93
N ALA A 631 25.06 20.64 -17.86
CA ALA A 631 24.70 20.88 -19.26
C ALA A 631 24.20 19.59 -19.95
N LEU A 632 24.81 18.45 -19.64
CA LEU A 632 24.38 17.16 -20.15
C LEU A 632 22.98 16.78 -19.64
N ILE A 633 22.69 17.00 -18.35
CA ILE A 633 21.34 16.82 -17.78
C ILE A 633 20.34 17.72 -18.51
N ALA A 634 20.66 19.01 -18.70
CA ALA A 634 19.80 19.97 -19.40
C ALA A 634 19.52 19.57 -20.87
N LEU A 635 20.52 19.02 -21.56
CA LEU A 635 20.37 18.48 -22.92
C LEU A 635 19.45 17.27 -22.96
N THR A 636 19.46 16.42 -21.92
CA THR A 636 18.76 15.14 -21.94
C THR A 636 17.40 15.11 -21.27
N ILE A 637 16.94 16.24 -20.73
CA ILE A 637 15.61 16.41 -20.13
C ILE A 637 14.48 15.70 -20.91
N PRO A 638 14.30 15.86 -22.23
CA PRO A 638 13.16 15.28 -22.93
C PRO A 638 13.32 13.78 -23.27
N PHE A 639 14.51 13.20 -23.07
CA PHE A 639 14.85 11.86 -23.57
C PHE A 639 14.57 10.74 -22.55
N TYR A 640 13.49 10.83 -21.78
CA TYR A 640 13.08 9.80 -20.81
C TYR A 640 12.07 8.77 -21.37
N VAL A 641 11.52 9.05 -22.56
CA VAL A 641 10.47 8.26 -23.21
C VAL A 641 11.03 7.08 -24.03
N PRO A 642 10.33 5.92 -24.08
CA PRO A 642 10.73 4.78 -24.91
C PRO A 642 10.92 5.15 -26.40
N PRO A 643 11.90 4.55 -27.12
CA PRO A 643 12.79 3.44 -26.72
C PRO A 643 14.11 3.89 -26.07
N LEU A 644 14.25 5.16 -25.68
CA LEU A 644 15.52 5.74 -25.25
C LEU A 644 16.08 5.20 -23.91
N PRO A 645 15.28 4.74 -22.93
CA PRO A 645 15.79 4.12 -21.72
C PRO A 645 16.64 2.87 -22.01
N LYS A 646 17.88 2.87 -21.51
CA LYS A 646 18.83 1.77 -21.68
C LYS A 646 18.55 0.66 -20.66
N ALA A 647 18.52 -0.59 -21.12
CA ALA A 647 18.42 -1.74 -20.23
C ALA A 647 19.77 -2.03 -19.54
N ILE A 648 19.79 -2.05 -18.20
CA ILE A 648 20.96 -2.37 -17.37
C ILE A 648 20.47 -3.29 -16.24
N LEU A 649 21.01 -4.51 -16.18
CA LEU A 649 20.71 -5.50 -15.11
C LEU A 649 19.20 -5.75 -14.89
N GLY A 650 18.41 -5.79 -15.97
CA GLY A 650 16.96 -6.03 -15.91
C GLY A 650 16.09 -4.76 -15.69
N TYR A 651 16.71 -3.61 -15.42
CA TYR A 651 16.03 -2.32 -15.25
C TYR A 651 16.26 -1.40 -16.45
N ARG A 652 15.38 -0.42 -16.66
CA ARG A 652 15.50 0.58 -17.74
C ARG A 652 15.76 1.97 -17.14
N PHE A 653 16.81 2.62 -17.62
CA PHE A 653 17.26 3.92 -17.12
C PHE A 653 17.33 4.95 -18.25
N SER A 654 16.77 6.12 -18.03
CA SER A 654 16.79 7.20 -19.02
C SER A 654 18.11 8.00 -19.01
N PRO A 655 18.49 8.61 -20.15
CA PRO A 655 19.57 9.61 -20.26
C PRO A 655 19.64 10.62 -19.12
N VAL A 656 18.52 11.29 -18.82
CA VAL A 656 18.47 12.33 -17.77
C VAL A 656 18.72 11.76 -16.37
N GLU A 657 18.19 10.57 -16.08
CA GLU A 657 18.33 9.86 -14.81
C GLU A 657 19.79 9.45 -14.56
N ILE A 658 20.42 8.73 -15.50
CA ILE A 658 21.82 8.31 -15.33
C ILE A 658 22.74 9.53 -15.24
N PHE A 659 22.56 10.53 -16.10
CA PHE A 659 23.44 11.69 -16.07
C PHE A 659 23.26 12.54 -14.82
N THR A 660 22.07 12.55 -14.21
CA THR A 660 21.85 13.17 -12.90
C THR A 660 22.65 12.45 -11.81
N TRP A 661 22.55 11.12 -11.73
CA TRP A 661 23.24 10.33 -10.71
C TRP A 661 24.77 10.33 -10.89
N VAL A 662 25.27 10.19 -12.12
CA VAL A 662 26.72 10.25 -12.40
C VAL A 662 27.27 11.63 -12.11
N THR A 663 26.54 12.70 -12.45
CA THR A 663 26.95 14.08 -12.11
C THR A 663 26.95 14.29 -10.59
N ALA A 664 25.98 13.74 -9.87
CA ALA A 664 25.95 13.80 -8.41
C ALA A 664 27.13 13.07 -7.77
N ALA A 665 27.41 11.83 -8.23
CA ALA A 665 28.56 11.06 -7.77
C ALA A 665 29.87 11.78 -8.09
N ALA A 666 30.00 12.34 -9.29
CA ALA A 666 31.18 13.08 -9.73
C ALA A 666 31.39 14.36 -8.90
N TRP A 667 30.31 15.10 -8.60
CA TRP A 667 30.36 16.28 -7.75
C TRP A 667 30.75 15.94 -6.31
N LEU A 668 30.22 14.85 -5.75
CA LEU A 668 30.59 14.35 -4.42
C LEU A 668 32.06 13.94 -4.36
N ALA A 669 32.53 13.16 -5.34
CA ALA A 669 33.92 12.75 -5.45
C ALA A 669 34.86 13.96 -5.59
N ARG A 670 34.48 14.94 -6.43
CA ARG A 670 35.23 16.19 -6.56
C ARG A 670 35.30 16.96 -5.25
N SER A 671 34.18 17.06 -4.54
CA SER A 671 34.09 17.77 -3.25
C SER A 671 34.94 17.07 -2.18
N ALA A 672 34.97 15.74 -2.16
CA ALA A 672 35.82 14.96 -1.26
C ALA A 672 37.32 15.10 -1.58
N LEU A 673 37.69 15.15 -2.87
CA LEU A 673 39.06 15.43 -3.31
C LEU A 673 39.53 16.83 -2.88
N ASP A 674 38.67 17.83 -3.05
CA ASP A 674 38.97 19.21 -2.63
C ASP A 674 39.03 19.33 -1.09
N ALA A 675 38.31 18.47 -0.35
CA ALA A 675 38.30 18.40 1.10
C ALA A 675 39.61 17.86 1.73
N GLY A 676 40.37 17.04 1.01
CA GLY A 676 41.69 16.53 1.42
C GLY A 676 42.84 17.54 1.33
N LEU A 677 42.57 18.77 0.82
CA LEU A 677 43.56 19.84 0.70
C LEU A 677 43.59 20.73 1.97
N PRO A 678 44.74 21.34 2.32
CA PRO A 678 44.89 22.13 3.55
C PRO A 678 43.84 23.27 3.66
N PRO A 679 43.40 23.62 4.89
CA PRO A 679 42.22 24.46 5.15
C PRO A 679 42.28 25.89 4.57
N ARG A 680 43.45 26.38 4.15
CA ARG A 680 43.59 27.64 3.40
C ARG A 680 42.98 27.58 1.98
N ARG A 681 42.74 26.38 1.43
CA ARG A 681 42.08 26.14 0.13
C ARG A 681 40.65 25.62 0.28
N TRP A 682 40.27 25.15 1.48
CA TRP A 682 38.90 24.82 1.82
C TRP A 682 38.10 26.11 2.02
N ALA A 683 37.43 26.55 0.96
CA ALA A 683 36.34 27.51 1.03
C ALA A 683 35.08 26.90 0.40
N LEU A 684 34.69 25.68 0.81
CA LEU A 684 33.30 25.25 0.66
C LEU A 684 32.45 26.11 1.60
N ALA A 685 32.15 27.32 1.13
CA ALA A 685 31.21 28.22 1.77
C ALA A 685 29.89 27.45 1.90
N ARG A 686 29.55 26.98 3.11
CA ARG A 686 28.26 26.35 3.39
C ARG A 686 27.18 27.21 2.74
N PRO A 687 26.46 26.72 1.70
CA PRO A 687 25.45 27.53 1.06
C PRO A 687 24.44 27.94 2.12
N ARG A 688 24.21 29.25 2.25
CA ARG A 688 23.10 29.72 3.08
C ARG A 688 21.83 29.25 2.39
N LEU A 689 21.03 28.45 3.09
CA LEU A 689 19.74 28.00 2.58
C LEU A 689 18.92 29.23 2.19
N ALA A 690 18.60 29.34 0.90
CA ALA A 690 17.63 30.27 0.40
C ALA A 690 16.22 29.78 0.78
N ARG A 691 15.25 30.69 0.77
CA ARG A 691 13.85 30.34 1.06
C ARG A 691 13.30 29.28 0.10
N ALA A 692 13.72 29.35 -1.17
CA ALA A 692 13.40 28.34 -2.17
C ALA A 692 13.91 26.95 -1.77
N ASP A 693 15.11 26.83 -1.18
CA ASP A 693 15.66 25.54 -0.73
C ASP A 693 14.77 24.89 0.33
N VAL A 694 14.22 25.70 1.25
CA VAL A 694 13.33 25.20 2.30
C VAL A 694 12.02 24.70 1.70
N ALA A 695 11.47 25.40 0.71
CA ALA A 695 10.25 24.95 0.03
C ALA A 695 10.48 23.67 -0.79
N VAL A 696 11.65 23.54 -1.44
CA VAL A 696 12.04 22.30 -2.12
C VAL A 696 12.12 21.14 -1.12
N LEU A 697 12.83 21.30 -0.01
CA LEU A 697 12.96 20.26 1.01
C LEU A 697 11.61 19.90 1.65
N ALA A 698 10.74 20.88 1.90
CA ALA A 698 9.40 20.65 2.42
C ALA A 698 8.55 19.85 1.43
N PHE A 699 8.55 20.23 0.16
CA PHE A 699 7.84 19.51 -0.90
C PHE A 699 8.35 18.07 -1.03
N THR A 700 9.67 17.85 -1.05
CA THR A 700 10.27 16.51 -1.10
C THR A 700 9.92 15.68 0.13
N LEU A 701 9.90 16.28 1.33
CA LEU A 701 9.50 15.59 2.55
C LEU A 701 8.04 15.11 2.47
N ILE A 702 7.11 15.99 2.06
CA ILE A 702 5.70 15.62 1.92
C ILE A 702 5.51 14.53 0.86
N ALA A 703 6.17 14.65 -0.29
CA ALA A 703 6.14 13.63 -1.35
C ALA A 703 6.77 12.30 -0.94
N THR A 704 7.73 12.31 0.00
CA THR A 704 8.30 11.09 0.57
C THR A 704 7.36 10.47 1.61
N LEU A 705 6.74 11.30 2.45
CA LEU A 705 5.77 10.85 3.45
C LEU A 705 4.51 10.27 2.82
N SER A 706 4.07 10.76 1.66
CA SER A 706 2.89 10.23 0.96
C SER A 706 3.05 8.75 0.59
N LEU A 707 4.28 8.24 0.38
CA LEU A 707 4.55 6.82 0.09
C LEU A 707 4.06 5.88 1.19
N LEU A 708 3.94 6.35 2.44
CA LEU A 708 3.43 5.57 3.56
C LEU A 708 1.91 5.34 3.47
N PHE A 709 1.20 6.15 2.69
CA PHE A 709 -0.26 6.18 2.58
C PHE A 709 -0.78 5.78 1.19
N THR A 710 0.09 5.31 0.30
CA THR A 710 -0.26 4.90 -1.06
C THR A 710 -0.60 3.40 -1.14
N GLU A 711 -1.63 3.05 -1.90
CA GLU A 711 -2.03 1.65 -2.16
C GLU A 711 -1.03 0.92 -3.05
N ARG A 712 -0.77 1.42 -4.27
CA ARG A 712 0.22 0.83 -5.20
C ARG A 712 1.60 1.49 -5.04
N ARG A 713 2.42 0.91 -4.18
CA ARG A 713 3.78 1.42 -3.85
C ARG A 713 4.79 1.23 -4.97
N ASP A 714 4.62 0.21 -5.81
CA ASP A 714 5.47 -0.12 -6.96
C ASP A 714 5.53 1.04 -7.97
N VAL A 715 4.36 1.56 -8.36
CA VAL A 715 4.27 2.71 -9.28
C VAL A 715 4.66 4.02 -8.58
N ALA A 716 4.26 4.19 -7.31
CA ALA A 716 4.53 5.41 -6.57
C ALA A 716 6.03 5.64 -6.29
N LEU A 717 6.79 4.58 -6.00
CA LEU A 717 8.24 4.66 -5.82
C LEU A 717 8.94 5.05 -7.12
N SER A 718 8.44 4.55 -8.25
CA SER A 718 8.98 4.87 -9.57
C SER A 718 8.80 6.36 -9.88
N GLU A 719 7.59 6.90 -9.72
CA GLU A 719 7.34 8.33 -9.94
C GLU A 719 8.05 9.23 -8.92
N TRP A 720 8.05 8.86 -7.63
CA TRP A 720 8.81 9.59 -6.60
C TRP A 720 10.27 9.75 -6.99
N ARG A 721 10.90 8.68 -7.48
CA ARG A 721 12.30 8.68 -7.87
C ARG A 721 12.56 9.61 -9.06
N VAL A 722 11.81 9.45 -10.15
CA VAL A 722 12.09 10.11 -11.44
C VAL A 722 11.47 11.52 -11.58
N VAL A 723 10.40 11.82 -10.84
CA VAL A 723 9.68 13.12 -10.91
C VAL A 723 9.94 14.01 -9.69
N ILE A 724 10.30 13.43 -8.53
CA ILE A 724 10.57 14.20 -7.32
C ILE A 724 12.07 14.21 -7.00
N LEU A 725 12.66 13.05 -6.71
CA LEU A 725 14.02 12.95 -6.16
C LEU A 725 15.07 13.44 -7.16
N GLU A 726 15.03 12.96 -8.40
CA GLU A 726 16.04 13.28 -9.42
C GLU A 726 16.00 14.75 -9.88
N PRO A 727 14.84 15.36 -10.18
CA PRO A 727 14.77 16.79 -10.47
C PRO A 727 15.19 17.69 -9.30
N VAL A 728 14.86 17.29 -8.06
CA VAL A 728 15.32 17.98 -6.84
C VAL A 728 16.83 17.84 -6.70
N LEU A 729 17.40 16.66 -6.94
CA LEU A 729 18.84 16.44 -6.95
C LEU A 729 19.52 17.34 -7.99
N PHE A 730 18.95 17.47 -9.19
CA PHE A 730 19.46 18.41 -10.19
C PHE A 730 19.45 19.87 -9.71
N TYR A 731 18.37 20.33 -9.08
CA TYR A 731 18.33 21.65 -8.43
C TYR A 731 19.41 21.82 -7.36
N LEU A 732 19.59 20.82 -6.50
CA LEU A 732 20.62 20.83 -5.45
C LEU A 732 22.02 20.86 -6.06
N LEU A 733 22.27 20.15 -7.17
CA LEU A 733 23.54 20.19 -7.89
C LEU A 733 23.80 21.58 -8.50
N LEU A 734 22.79 22.25 -9.05
CA LEU A 734 22.90 23.64 -9.54
C LEU A 734 23.28 24.60 -8.39
N ARG A 735 22.68 24.43 -7.21
CA ARG A 735 22.98 25.26 -6.03
C ARG A 735 24.35 24.94 -5.42
N ALA A 736 24.74 23.68 -5.39
CA ALA A 736 25.96 23.21 -4.73
C ALA A 736 27.20 23.40 -5.60
N SER A 737 27.09 23.23 -6.92
CA SER A 737 28.21 23.39 -7.87
C SER A 737 28.56 24.85 -8.16
N ARG A 738 27.63 25.78 -7.91
CA ARG A 738 27.77 27.23 -8.18
C ARG A 738 28.38 27.55 -9.56
N PRO A 739 27.69 27.19 -10.65
CA PRO A 739 28.21 27.46 -11.99
C PRO A 739 28.50 28.95 -12.20
N SER A 740 29.61 29.23 -12.89
CA SER A 740 29.98 30.55 -13.37
C SER A 740 28.99 31.05 -14.43
N ALA A 741 29.01 32.36 -14.71
CA ALA A 741 28.21 32.97 -15.76
C ALA A 741 28.41 32.29 -17.14
N LYS A 742 29.64 31.88 -17.45
CA LYS A 742 29.96 31.18 -18.71
C LYS A 742 29.33 29.78 -18.75
N GLU A 743 29.42 29.03 -17.65
CA GLU A 743 28.85 27.69 -17.54
C GLU A 743 27.31 27.72 -17.59
N TRP A 744 26.67 28.71 -16.97
CA TRP A 744 25.22 28.90 -17.08
C TRP A 744 24.75 29.09 -18.51
N TRP A 745 25.48 29.85 -19.33
CA TRP A 745 25.16 29.96 -20.75
C TRP A 745 25.24 28.62 -21.47
N VAL A 746 26.21 27.76 -21.14
CA VAL A 746 26.31 26.41 -21.74
C VAL A 746 25.13 25.53 -21.31
N ILE A 747 24.71 25.60 -20.05
CA ILE A 747 23.54 24.86 -19.54
C ILE A 747 22.26 25.33 -20.28
N LEU A 748 22.10 26.63 -20.49
CA LEU A 748 20.96 27.19 -21.23
C LEU A 748 21.03 26.85 -22.73
N ASP A 749 22.22 26.93 -23.34
CA ASP A 749 22.45 26.54 -24.73
C ASP A 749 22.10 25.04 -24.94
N ALA A 750 22.42 24.18 -23.95
CA ALA A 750 22.05 22.76 -23.95
C ALA A 750 20.53 22.54 -23.86
N PHE A 751 19.82 23.32 -23.03
CA PHE A 751 18.34 23.29 -22.95
C PHE A 751 17.67 23.81 -24.24
N VAL A 752 18.26 24.80 -24.92
CA VAL A 752 17.79 25.23 -26.24
C VAL A 752 18.02 24.14 -27.28
N LEU A 753 19.20 23.50 -27.26
CA LEU A 753 19.54 22.42 -28.18
C LEU A 753 18.60 21.22 -28.01
N SER A 754 18.24 20.85 -26.77
CA SER A 754 17.30 19.75 -26.53
C SER A 754 15.92 20.03 -27.16
N GLY A 755 15.40 21.25 -27.03
CA GLY A 755 14.16 21.65 -27.69
C GLY A 755 14.26 21.68 -29.22
N LEU A 756 15.40 22.09 -29.77
CA LEU A 756 15.65 22.03 -31.21
C LEU A 756 15.72 20.59 -31.73
N LEU A 757 16.28 19.65 -30.98
CA LEU A 757 16.29 18.23 -31.33
C LEU A 757 14.87 17.65 -31.33
N VAL A 758 14.06 17.96 -30.31
CA VAL A 758 12.64 17.56 -30.23
C VAL A 758 11.83 18.16 -31.39
N ALA A 759 12.02 19.44 -31.69
CA ALA A 759 11.34 20.13 -32.78
C ALA A 759 11.78 19.59 -34.14
N GLY A 760 13.08 19.45 -34.38
CA GLY A 760 13.64 18.94 -35.63
C GLY A 760 13.19 17.52 -35.95
N TYR A 761 13.24 16.63 -34.96
CA TYR A 761 12.76 15.25 -35.10
C TYR A 761 11.24 15.21 -35.40
N GLY A 762 10.45 16.04 -34.70
CA GLY A 762 9.02 16.14 -34.94
C GLY A 762 8.67 16.69 -36.33
N LEU A 763 9.37 17.74 -36.79
CA LEU A 763 9.17 18.30 -38.13
C LEU A 763 9.57 17.32 -39.24
N TRP A 764 10.64 16.55 -39.03
CA TRP A 764 11.02 15.46 -39.92
C TRP A 764 9.94 14.36 -39.98
N GLN A 765 9.39 13.94 -38.83
CA GLN A 765 8.26 12.99 -38.79
C GLN A 765 7.04 13.52 -39.55
N TYR A 766 6.70 14.80 -39.34
CA TYR A 766 5.57 15.45 -40.02
C TYR A 766 5.78 15.53 -41.54
N ALA A 767 6.98 15.91 -41.99
CA ALA A 767 7.32 15.99 -43.40
C ALA A 767 7.34 14.62 -44.10
N THR A 768 7.66 13.54 -43.38
CA THR A 768 7.73 12.17 -43.90
C THR A 768 6.44 11.36 -43.71
N GLY A 769 5.42 11.93 -43.05
CA GLY A 769 4.16 11.24 -42.74
C GLY A 769 4.29 10.13 -41.69
N GLN A 770 5.43 10.03 -40.99
CA GLN A 770 5.69 8.96 -40.04
C GLN A 770 5.15 9.32 -38.65
N ASN A 771 4.57 8.33 -37.97
CA ASN A 771 4.31 8.41 -36.54
C ASN A 771 3.33 9.55 -36.13
N LEU A 772 2.41 9.94 -37.01
CA LEU A 772 1.43 11.01 -36.80
C LEU A 772 0.11 10.47 -36.20
N ILE A 773 -0.60 11.30 -35.43
CA ILE A 773 -1.91 10.95 -34.85
C ILE A 773 -2.98 11.81 -35.51
N THR A 774 -4.06 11.19 -35.96
CA THR A 774 -5.23 11.87 -36.53
C THR A 774 -6.06 12.54 -35.43
N ALA A 775 -6.30 13.84 -35.56
CA ALA A 775 -7.19 14.61 -34.71
C ALA A 775 -8.67 14.46 -35.11
N GLU A 776 -9.57 14.95 -34.27
CA GLU A 776 -10.96 15.23 -34.64
C GLU A 776 -11.00 16.10 -35.93
N GLY A 777 -11.69 15.62 -36.96
CA GLY A 777 -11.77 16.28 -38.26
C GLY A 777 -10.63 15.97 -39.24
N GLY A 778 -9.83 14.94 -39.01
CA GLY A 778 -8.90 14.37 -40.01
C GLY A 778 -7.53 15.06 -40.13
N LEU A 779 -7.21 16.01 -39.24
CA LEU A 779 -5.93 16.72 -39.25
C LEU A 779 -4.82 15.90 -38.58
N MET A 780 -3.64 15.88 -39.19
CA MET A 780 -2.48 15.18 -38.63
C MET A 780 -1.79 16.03 -37.56
N ARG A 781 -1.52 15.43 -36.39
CA ARG A 781 -0.83 16.09 -35.26
C ARG A 781 0.57 15.54 -35.07
N LEU A 782 1.53 16.45 -34.85
CA LEU A 782 2.93 16.14 -34.59
C LEU A 782 3.13 15.67 -33.14
N ARG A 783 3.74 14.49 -32.92
CA ARG A 783 4.05 13.93 -31.58
C ARG A 783 5.53 13.77 -31.23
N SER A 784 6.45 13.90 -32.19
CA SER A 784 7.90 13.80 -31.96
C SER A 784 8.29 12.49 -31.24
N ILE A 785 9.13 12.57 -30.20
CA ILE A 785 9.54 11.44 -29.36
C ILE A 785 8.49 11.03 -28.32
N TYR A 786 7.42 11.80 -28.14
CA TYR A 786 6.42 11.55 -27.10
C TYR A 786 5.24 10.72 -27.62
N GLY A 787 4.50 10.11 -26.69
CA GLY A 787 3.25 9.40 -27.01
C GLY A 787 2.09 10.32 -27.42
N SER A 788 2.11 11.59 -27.02
CA SER A 788 1.04 12.56 -27.25
C SER A 788 1.58 13.90 -27.81
N PRO A 789 0.89 14.51 -28.80
CA PRO A 789 1.21 15.87 -29.28
C PRO A 789 1.17 16.93 -28.18
N ASN A 790 0.35 16.75 -27.13
CA ASN A 790 0.27 17.69 -26.02
C ASN A 790 1.57 17.73 -25.21
N ASN A 791 2.25 16.59 -25.03
CA ASN A 791 3.50 16.53 -24.26
C ASN A 791 4.64 17.31 -24.97
N VAL A 792 4.69 17.24 -26.31
CA VAL A 792 5.61 18.08 -27.10
C VAL A 792 5.35 19.56 -26.85
N ALA A 793 4.07 19.95 -26.87
CA ALA A 793 3.68 21.34 -26.68
C ALA A 793 4.01 21.83 -25.26
N LEU A 794 3.76 21.00 -24.23
CA LEU A 794 4.09 21.28 -22.82
C LEU A 794 5.58 21.47 -22.55
N TYR A 795 6.43 20.80 -23.31
CA TYR A 795 7.88 20.95 -23.21
C TYR A 795 8.36 22.21 -23.96
N LEU A 796 7.91 22.39 -25.21
CA LEU A 796 8.39 23.47 -26.08
C LEU A 796 7.82 24.85 -25.73
N ASP A 797 6.60 24.94 -25.20
CA ASP A 797 6.01 26.22 -24.78
C ASP A 797 6.72 26.83 -23.56
N ARG A 798 7.43 26.02 -22.75
CA ARG A 798 8.32 26.45 -21.67
C ARG A 798 9.65 26.98 -22.16
N LEU A 799 10.13 26.49 -23.31
CA LEU A 799 11.37 26.96 -23.93
C LEU A 799 11.16 28.24 -24.75
N LEU A 800 10.02 28.34 -25.46
CA LEU A 800 9.66 29.48 -26.30
C LEU A 800 9.89 30.87 -25.65
N PRO A 801 9.46 31.16 -24.41
CA PRO A 801 9.66 32.48 -23.79
C PRO A 801 11.14 32.85 -23.61
N LEU A 802 12.04 31.89 -23.41
CA LEU A 802 13.48 32.16 -23.33
C LEU A 802 14.02 32.66 -24.68
N LEU A 803 13.61 32.02 -25.77
CA LEU A 803 13.99 32.40 -27.13
C LEU A 803 13.43 33.77 -27.50
N LEU A 804 12.15 34.01 -27.19
CA LEU A 804 11.47 35.27 -27.45
C LEU A 804 12.10 36.42 -26.65
N ALA A 805 12.38 36.18 -25.37
CA ALA A 805 13.04 37.17 -24.52
C ALA A 805 14.45 37.50 -25.04
N MET A 806 15.21 36.50 -25.49
CA MET A 806 16.53 36.73 -26.11
C MET A 806 16.43 37.57 -27.39
N ALA A 807 15.42 37.33 -28.24
CA ALA A 807 15.21 38.11 -29.46
C ALA A 807 14.87 39.59 -29.18
N LEU A 808 13.99 39.85 -28.20
CA LEU A 808 13.44 41.17 -27.89
C LEU A 808 14.27 42.01 -26.92
N LEU A 809 14.83 41.39 -25.88
CA LEU A 809 15.60 42.06 -24.83
C LEU A 809 17.11 41.93 -25.02
N GLY A 810 17.59 40.93 -25.77
CA GLY A 810 19.00 40.71 -26.03
C GLY A 810 19.59 41.82 -26.91
N LYS A 811 20.69 42.44 -26.45
CA LYS A 811 21.43 43.44 -27.23
C LYS A 811 22.50 42.79 -28.11
N GLN A 812 22.63 43.21 -29.37
CA GLN A 812 23.65 42.72 -30.30
C GLN A 812 25.08 42.94 -29.77
N ALA A 813 25.34 44.06 -29.11
CA ALA A 813 26.63 44.38 -28.51
C ALA A 813 27.08 43.39 -27.40
N ILE A 814 26.14 42.69 -26.76
CA ILE A 814 26.43 41.76 -25.66
C ILE A 814 26.25 40.29 -26.11
N HIS A 815 25.27 40.01 -26.97
CA HIS A 815 24.83 38.66 -27.29
C HIS A 815 24.80 38.33 -28.79
N GLY A 816 25.46 39.10 -29.67
CA GLY A 816 25.28 39.04 -31.13
C GLY A 816 25.03 37.66 -31.72
N ARG A 817 25.91 36.68 -31.44
CA ARG A 817 25.77 35.29 -31.93
C ARG A 817 24.61 34.52 -31.28
N ARG A 818 24.48 34.54 -29.94
CA ARG A 818 23.41 33.82 -29.23
C ARG A 818 22.04 34.37 -29.56
N ARG A 819 21.91 35.69 -29.64
CA ARG A 819 20.69 36.37 -30.06
C ARG A 819 20.23 35.89 -31.43
N LEU A 820 21.13 35.83 -32.40
CA LEU A 820 20.81 35.32 -33.73
C LEU A 820 20.35 33.86 -33.67
N ILE A 821 21.11 32.98 -33.02
CA ILE A 821 20.79 31.55 -32.92
C ILE A 821 19.42 31.34 -32.26
N TYR A 822 19.16 32.01 -31.13
CA TYR A 822 17.90 31.85 -30.38
C TYR A 822 16.72 32.44 -31.16
N THR A 823 16.94 33.52 -31.90
CA THR A 823 15.90 34.11 -32.77
C THR A 823 15.57 33.18 -33.93
N VAL A 824 16.59 32.56 -34.56
CA VAL A 824 16.38 31.57 -35.63
C VAL A 824 15.67 30.33 -35.08
N ALA A 825 16.00 29.90 -33.84
CA ALA A 825 15.37 28.77 -33.17
C ALA A 825 13.86 28.95 -32.91
N LEU A 826 13.35 30.20 -32.86
CA LEU A 826 11.91 30.47 -32.71
C LEU A 826 11.08 29.84 -33.84
N LEU A 827 11.61 29.79 -35.06
CA LEU A 827 10.88 29.30 -36.22
C LEU A 827 10.56 27.79 -36.12
N PRO A 828 11.55 26.88 -36.02
CA PRO A 828 11.26 25.45 -35.91
C PRO A 828 10.47 25.12 -34.63
N ILE A 829 10.73 25.80 -33.52
CA ILE A 829 10.01 25.54 -32.25
C ILE A 829 8.57 26.04 -32.33
N GLY A 830 8.34 27.26 -32.81
CA GLY A 830 7.00 27.83 -32.99
C GLY A 830 6.16 27.03 -34.00
N LEU A 831 6.77 26.61 -35.12
CA LEU A 831 6.11 25.74 -36.10
C LEU A 831 5.75 24.38 -35.50
N THR A 832 6.64 23.78 -34.72
CA THR A 832 6.35 22.52 -34.02
C THR A 832 5.18 22.67 -33.06
N ILE A 833 5.17 23.71 -32.22
CA ILE A 833 4.05 23.98 -31.31
C ILE A 833 2.74 24.13 -32.09
N LEU A 834 2.75 24.84 -33.22
CA LEU A 834 1.56 25.00 -34.07
C LEU A 834 1.05 23.64 -34.60
N LEU A 835 1.95 22.80 -35.11
CA LEU A 835 1.62 21.49 -35.69
C LEU A 835 1.23 20.42 -34.65
N THR A 836 1.43 20.68 -33.35
CA THR A 836 0.88 19.82 -32.29
C THR A 836 -0.64 19.97 -32.16
N PHE A 837 -1.20 21.10 -32.62
CA PHE A 837 -2.58 21.50 -32.39
C PHE A 837 -3.03 21.38 -30.91
N SER A 838 -2.12 21.55 -29.95
CA SER A 838 -2.47 21.55 -28.53
C SER A 838 -3.23 22.84 -28.19
N LYS A 839 -4.53 22.71 -27.90
CA LYS A 839 -5.38 23.84 -27.47
C LYS A 839 -4.81 24.52 -26.23
N GLY A 840 -4.29 23.75 -25.27
CA GLY A 840 -3.70 24.27 -24.04
C GLY A 840 -2.48 25.15 -24.30
N ALA A 841 -1.57 24.73 -25.17
CA ALA A 841 -0.41 25.54 -25.54
C ALA A 841 -0.79 26.78 -26.34
N LEU A 842 -1.63 26.63 -27.38
CA LEU A 842 -1.94 27.71 -28.33
C LEU A 842 -2.81 28.81 -27.72
N PHE A 843 -3.75 28.47 -26.84
CA PHE A 843 -4.70 29.43 -26.27
C PHE A 843 -4.37 29.88 -24.84
N LEU A 844 -3.56 29.12 -24.09
CA LEU A 844 -3.23 29.45 -22.70
C LEU A 844 -1.73 29.62 -22.48
N GLY A 845 -0.94 28.57 -22.72
CA GLY A 845 0.49 28.53 -22.41
C GLY A 845 1.32 29.61 -23.14
N VAL A 846 1.33 29.57 -24.48
CA VAL A 846 2.08 30.51 -25.32
C VAL A 846 1.60 31.96 -25.12
N PRO A 847 0.29 32.28 -25.13
CA PRO A 847 -0.17 33.63 -24.81
C PRO A 847 0.31 34.14 -23.45
N ALA A 848 0.22 33.33 -22.39
CA ALA A 848 0.70 33.71 -21.06
C ALA A 848 2.21 33.99 -21.04
N ALA A 849 3.01 33.13 -21.68
CA ALA A 849 4.45 33.33 -21.85
C ALA A 849 4.77 34.65 -22.59
N VAL A 850 4.11 34.89 -23.72
CA VAL A 850 4.32 36.10 -24.54
C VAL A 850 3.96 37.35 -23.76
N VAL A 851 2.85 37.35 -23.02
CA VAL A 851 2.42 38.50 -22.20
C VAL A 851 3.49 38.88 -21.17
N VAL A 852 4.09 37.91 -20.48
CA VAL A 852 5.14 38.18 -19.49
C VAL A 852 6.40 38.76 -20.15
N VAL A 853 6.88 38.15 -21.23
CA VAL A 853 8.08 38.64 -21.94
C VAL A 853 7.85 40.03 -22.53
N PHE A 854 6.70 40.23 -23.17
CA PHE A 854 6.29 41.51 -23.73
C PHE A 854 6.18 42.60 -22.66
N TRP A 855 5.59 42.27 -21.50
CA TRP A 855 5.51 43.19 -20.37
C TRP A 855 6.92 43.66 -19.97
N VAL A 856 7.85 42.73 -19.72
CA VAL A 856 9.22 43.07 -19.30
C VAL A 856 9.92 43.93 -20.37
N TRP A 857 9.74 43.58 -21.65
CA TRP A 857 10.27 44.36 -22.78
C TRP A 857 9.75 45.80 -22.82
N GLN A 858 8.43 46.01 -22.73
CA GLN A 858 7.82 47.35 -22.72
C GLN A 858 8.25 48.17 -21.50
N ARG A 859 8.28 47.57 -20.31
CA ARG A 859 8.75 48.25 -19.10
C ARG A 859 10.22 48.66 -19.24
N ARG A 860 11.07 47.82 -19.82
CA ARG A 860 12.48 48.15 -20.07
C ARG A 860 12.64 49.28 -21.08
N ALA A 861 11.72 49.40 -22.04
CA ALA A 861 11.66 50.49 -23.01
C ALA A 861 11.02 51.79 -22.46
N GLY A 862 10.65 51.85 -21.18
CA GLY A 862 10.00 53.02 -20.56
C GLY A 862 8.52 53.20 -20.94
N ARG A 863 7.89 52.19 -21.55
CA ARG A 863 6.52 52.25 -22.06
C ARG A 863 5.56 51.53 -21.11
N ARG A 864 4.30 51.99 -21.07
CA ARG A 864 3.23 51.29 -20.34
C ARG A 864 2.75 50.12 -21.19
N ALA A 865 2.90 48.89 -20.68
CA ALA A 865 2.56 47.67 -21.40
C ALA A 865 1.03 47.39 -21.48
N TRP A 866 0.27 47.86 -20.50
CA TRP A 866 -1.14 47.49 -20.32
C TRP A 866 -2.07 47.84 -21.50
N PRO A 867 -1.94 48.97 -22.23
CA PRO A 867 -2.84 49.27 -23.35
C PRO A 867 -2.69 48.25 -24.49
N TRP A 868 -1.47 47.78 -24.74
CA TRP A 868 -1.17 46.78 -25.76
C TRP A 868 -1.65 45.39 -25.38
N VAL A 869 -1.56 45.03 -24.09
CA VAL A 869 -2.12 43.76 -23.59
C VAL A 869 -3.64 43.77 -23.71
N VAL A 870 -4.30 44.87 -23.36
CA VAL A 870 -5.75 45.04 -23.54
C VAL A 870 -6.14 44.98 -25.02
N ALA A 871 -5.42 45.70 -25.89
CA ALA A 871 -5.65 45.65 -27.33
C ALA A 871 -5.46 44.24 -27.92
N ALA A 872 -4.42 43.52 -27.50
CA ALA A 872 -4.18 42.14 -27.93
C ALA A 872 -5.25 41.18 -27.41
N ALA A 873 -5.72 41.36 -26.17
CA ALA A 873 -6.82 40.58 -25.61
C ALA A 873 -8.13 40.83 -26.36
N LEU A 874 -8.45 42.10 -26.68
CA LEU A 874 -9.63 42.47 -27.47
C LEU A 874 -9.54 41.94 -28.91
N ALA A 875 -8.36 42.02 -29.54
CA ALA A 875 -8.12 41.47 -30.88
C ALA A 875 -8.21 39.94 -30.88
N GLY A 876 -7.68 39.27 -29.86
CA GLY A 876 -7.81 37.82 -29.67
C GLY A 876 -9.26 37.41 -29.46
N LEU A 877 -10.01 38.14 -28.63
CA LEU A 877 -11.44 37.92 -28.42
C LEU A 877 -12.23 38.12 -29.72
N ALA A 878 -11.95 39.19 -30.48
CA ALA A 878 -12.54 39.43 -31.78
C ALA A 878 -12.21 38.30 -32.77
N ALA A 879 -10.97 37.82 -32.80
CA ALA A 879 -10.54 36.71 -33.64
C ALA A 879 -11.26 35.40 -33.28
N ILE A 880 -11.44 35.10 -31.98
CA ILE A 880 -12.21 33.95 -31.50
C ILE A 880 -13.69 34.09 -31.91
N ILE A 881 -14.30 35.27 -31.74
CA ILE A 881 -15.68 35.53 -32.15
C ILE A 881 -15.85 35.32 -33.67
N ILE A 882 -14.93 35.84 -34.49
CA ILE A 882 -14.95 35.70 -35.95
C ILE A 882 -14.76 34.23 -36.34
N ALA A 883 -13.77 33.55 -35.76
CA ALA A 883 -13.50 32.15 -36.04
C ALA A 883 -14.65 31.23 -35.57
N GLY A 884 -15.37 31.59 -34.50
CA GLY A 884 -16.58 30.91 -34.05
C GLY A 884 -17.76 31.03 -35.01
N ARG A 885 -17.73 31.95 -35.99
CA ARG A 885 -18.74 32.05 -37.06
C ARG A 885 -18.45 31.16 -38.26
N ILE A 886 -17.24 30.59 -38.36
CA ILE A 886 -16.83 29.71 -39.46
C ILE A 886 -17.00 28.26 -39.00
N PRO A 887 -17.91 27.45 -39.56
CA PRO A 887 -18.24 26.12 -39.03
C PRO A 887 -17.02 25.20 -38.81
N ALA A 888 -16.08 25.22 -39.75
CA ALA A 888 -14.84 24.43 -39.68
C ALA A 888 -13.88 24.87 -38.54
N LEU A 889 -13.97 26.13 -38.09
CA LEU A 889 -13.19 26.68 -36.97
C LEU A 889 -13.99 26.68 -35.66
N ALA A 890 -15.31 26.83 -35.72
CA ALA A 890 -16.21 26.79 -34.57
C ALA A 890 -16.15 25.44 -33.86
N ALA A 891 -16.19 24.32 -34.60
CA ALA A 891 -16.01 22.98 -34.03
C ALA A 891 -14.63 22.81 -33.35
N ARG A 892 -13.62 23.57 -33.75
CA ARG A 892 -12.25 23.52 -33.20
C ARG A 892 -12.07 24.44 -31.99
N LEU A 893 -12.88 25.51 -31.91
CA LEU A 893 -12.96 26.45 -30.79
C LEU A 893 -13.94 25.98 -29.71
N ASP A 894 -14.65 24.89 -29.94
CA ASP A 894 -15.47 24.27 -28.90
C ASP A 894 -14.57 23.75 -27.76
N LEU A 895 -14.55 24.53 -26.69
CA LEU A 895 -13.85 24.25 -25.43
C LEU A 895 -14.79 23.56 -24.42
N PHE A 896 -16.10 23.52 -24.71
CA PHE A 896 -17.17 23.13 -23.76
C PHE A 896 -18.13 22.06 -24.28
N GLY A 897 -17.91 21.49 -25.48
CA GLY A 897 -18.68 20.37 -26.04
C GLY A 897 -18.52 19.05 -25.26
N THR A 898 -18.56 17.92 -25.97
CA THR A 898 -18.41 16.57 -25.37
C THR A 898 -17.18 16.45 -24.46
N THR A 899 -16.07 17.10 -24.83
CA THR A 899 -14.82 17.13 -24.03
C THR A 899 -14.90 18.00 -22.77
N GLY A 900 -15.76 19.02 -22.73
CA GLY A 900 -15.95 19.90 -21.56
C GLY A 900 -16.77 19.25 -20.46
N VAL A 901 -17.89 18.60 -20.83
CA VAL A 901 -18.73 17.81 -19.91
C VAL A 901 -17.92 16.65 -19.31
N PHE A 902 -17.12 15.99 -20.15
CA PHE A 902 -16.20 14.94 -19.71
C PHE A 902 -15.22 15.43 -18.61
N ARG A 903 -14.56 16.57 -18.82
CA ARG A 903 -13.64 17.16 -17.83
C ARG A 903 -14.31 17.52 -16.52
N LEU A 904 -15.56 17.98 -16.55
CA LEU A 904 -16.30 18.28 -15.33
C LEU A 904 -16.52 17.02 -14.48
N ASN A 905 -16.84 15.89 -15.13
CA ASN A 905 -16.98 14.60 -14.44
C ASN A 905 -15.64 14.07 -13.93
N LEU A 906 -14.56 14.21 -14.71
CA LEU A 906 -13.20 13.89 -14.26
C LEU A 906 -12.80 14.71 -13.01
N TRP A 907 -13.11 16.02 -13.01
CA TRP A 907 -12.83 16.89 -11.87
C TRP A 907 -13.70 16.55 -10.67
N ARG A 908 -14.96 16.18 -10.87
CA ARG A 908 -15.83 15.68 -9.81
C ARG A 908 -15.27 14.39 -9.19
N ALA A 909 -14.80 13.46 -10.03
CA ALA A 909 -14.12 12.24 -9.56
C ALA A 909 -12.84 12.57 -8.76
N ALA A 910 -12.02 13.51 -9.23
CA ALA A 910 -10.83 13.97 -8.52
C ALA A 910 -11.18 14.64 -7.17
N VAL A 911 -12.26 15.42 -7.10
CA VAL A 911 -12.73 16.01 -5.83
C VAL A 911 -13.20 14.93 -4.85
N ASN A 912 -13.88 13.88 -5.34
CA ASN A 912 -14.26 12.74 -4.51
C ASN A 912 -13.01 12.00 -3.98
N MET A 913 -11.99 11.79 -4.81
CA MET A 913 -10.70 11.26 -4.34
C MET A 913 -10.08 12.12 -3.23
N ILE A 914 -10.10 13.45 -3.38
CA ILE A 914 -9.53 14.38 -2.38
C ILE A 914 -10.33 14.32 -1.07
N ARG A 915 -11.66 14.17 -1.14
CA ARG A 915 -12.50 14.03 0.06
C ARG A 915 -12.18 12.76 0.85
N ASP A 916 -11.93 11.67 0.14
CA ASP A 916 -11.61 10.37 0.76
C ASP A 916 -10.14 10.29 1.21
N HIS A 917 -9.24 11.03 0.55
CA HIS A 917 -7.80 11.04 0.83
C HIS A 917 -7.23 12.47 1.05
N PRO A 918 -7.69 13.24 2.05
CA PRO A 918 -7.43 14.68 2.14
C PRO A 918 -5.98 15.04 2.44
N TRP A 919 -5.24 14.23 3.19
CA TRP A 919 -3.92 14.65 3.70
C TRP A 919 -2.77 14.38 2.72
N PHE A 920 -2.73 13.18 2.14
CA PHE A 920 -1.65 12.70 1.27
C PHE A 920 -2.12 12.28 -0.13
N GLY A 921 -3.42 12.40 -0.44
CA GLY A 921 -3.96 11.97 -1.73
C GLY A 921 -3.93 10.46 -1.89
N VAL A 922 -4.21 9.98 -3.10
CA VAL A 922 -4.12 8.56 -3.47
C VAL A 922 -2.67 8.10 -3.70
N GLY A 923 -1.72 9.03 -3.67
CA GLY A 923 -0.30 8.76 -3.88
C GLY A 923 0.18 9.07 -5.31
N LEU A 924 1.50 9.16 -5.44
CA LEU A 924 2.18 9.33 -6.73
C LEU A 924 1.85 8.16 -7.66
N ASP A 925 1.57 8.48 -8.92
CA ASP A 925 1.18 7.57 -10.01
C ASP A 925 -0.01 6.63 -9.75
N ASN A 926 -0.81 6.90 -8.72
CA ASN A 926 -1.96 6.07 -8.35
C ASN A 926 -3.30 6.56 -8.93
N PHE A 927 -3.32 7.76 -9.53
CA PHE A 927 -4.55 8.38 -10.04
C PHE A 927 -5.28 7.49 -11.06
N LEU A 928 -4.56 6.87 -12.00
CA LEU A 928 -5.15 5.98 -13.01
C LEU A 928 -5.96 4.85 -12.38
N TYR A 929 -5.33 4.12 -11.45
CA TYR A 929 -5.93 2.95 -10.81
C TYR A 929 -7.12 3.35 -9.92
N ALA A 930 -6.97 4.43 -9.15
CA ALA A 930 -8.05 4.97 -8.33
C ALA A 930 -9.21 5.47 -9.20
N TYR A 931 -8.92 6.22 -10.27
CA TYR A 931 -9.93 6.73 -11.19
C TYR A 931 -10.71 5.57 -11.79
N ARG A 932 -10.03 4.66 -12.49
CA ARG A 932 -10.66 3.54 -13.19
C ARG A 932 -11.39 2.56 -12.27
N GLY A 933 -10.77 2.20 -11.14
CA GLY A 933 -11.25 1.14 -10.26
C GLY A 933 -12.18 1.61 -9.14
N ARG A 934 -12.28 2.92 -8.85
CA ARG A 934 -13.02 3.38 -7.67
C ARG A 934 -13.83 4.66 -7.88
N TYR A 935 -13.33 5.63 -8.66
CA TYR A 935 -13.94 6.96 -8.70
C TYR A 935 -14.56 7.36 -10.06
N ILE A 936 -14.41 6.53 -11.09
CA ILE A 936 -14.91 6.85 -12.43
C ILE A 936 -16.43 6.89 -12.47
N LEU A 937 -16.94 8.09 -12.77
CA LEU A 937 -18.36 8.34 -12.93
C LEU A 937 -18.88 7.71 -14.22
N ASP A 938 -20.16 7.33 -14.23
CA ASP A 938 -20.76 6.63 -15.37
C ASP A 938 -20.69 7.46 -16.67
N ALA A 939 -20.90 8.76 -16.56
CA ALA A 939 -20.77 9.72 -17.66
C ALA A 939 -19.32 9.97 -18.13
N ALA A 940 -18.30 9.53 -17.37
CA ALA A 940 -16.88 9.71 -17.69
C ALA A 940 -16.22 8.43 -18.25
N TRP A 941 -17.00 7.38 -18.56
CA TRP A 941 -16.48 6.10 -19.05
C TRP A 941 -15.82 6.17 -20.43
N GLN A 942 -15.93 7.28 -21.16
CA GLN A 942 -15.37 7.42 -22.51
C GLN A 942 -13.83 7.34 -22.52
N GLU A 943 -13.17 7.81 -21.45
CA GLU A 943 -11.71 7.73 -21.29
C GLU A 943 -11.36 7.14 -19.91
N PRO A 944 -11.46 5.81 -19.74
CA PRO A 944 -11.28 5.18 -18.43
C PRO A 944 -9.80 5.08 -18.00
N ASN A 945 -8.86 5.38 -18.91
CA ASN A 945 -7.43 5.15 -18.72
C ASN A 945 -6.64 6.46 -18.53
N LEU A 946 -7.27 7.48 -17.93
CA LEU A 946 -6.59 8.74 -17.62
C LEU A 946 -5.69 8.62 -16.41
N SER A 947 -4.47 9.16 -16.50
CA SER A 947 -3.46 9.13 -15.43
C SER A 947 -3.38 10.41 -14.60
N HIS A 948 -4.17 11.45 -14.91
CA HIS A 948 -4.23 12.71 -14.16
C HIS A 948 -5.55 13.46 -14.42
N PRO A 949 -5.93 14.44 -13.56
CA PRO A 949 -7.19 15.16 -13.68
C PRO A 949 -7.18 16.33 -14.68
N HIS A 950 -6.13 16.50 -15.49
CA HIS A 950 -5.96 17.66 -16.40
C HIS A 950 -6.14 19.04 -15.73
N ASN A 951 -5.74 19.19 -14.47
CA ASN A 951 -5.76 20.46 -13.75
C ASN A 951 -4.69 20.44 -12.66
N VAL A 952 -3.77 21.39 -12.68
CA VAL A 952 -2.62 21.45 -11.77
C VAL A 952 -3.02 21.42 -10.29
N ILE A 953 -4.08 22.10 -9.89
CA ILE A 953 -4.51 22.12 -8.48
C ILE A 953 -5.01 20.75 -8.07
N LEU A 954 -5.87 20.15 -8.89
CA LEU A 954 -6.40 18.82 -8.64
C LEU A 954 -5.29 17.77 -8.70
N ASP A 955 -4.33 17.89 -9.60
CA ASP A 955 -3.23 16.93 -9.78
C ASP A 955 -2.33 16.87 -8.53
N PHE A 956 -1.94 18.03 -7.98
CA PHE A 956 -1.23 18.09 -6.69
C PHE A 956 -2.07 17.54 -5.55
N ALA A 957 -3.37 17.89 -5.49
CA ALA A 957 -4.24 17.46 -4.40
C ALA A 957 -4.57 15.96 -4.45
N THR A 958 -4.76 15.37 -5.62
CA THR A 958 -5.02 13.93 -5.76
C THR A 958 -3.77 13.10 -5.53
N ARG A 959 -2.59 13.56 -5.95
CA ARG A 959 -1.34 12.79 -5.81
C ARG A 959 -0.70 12.90 -4.43
N LEU A 960 -0.76 14.09 -3.82
CA LEU A 960 -0.03 14.41 -2.59
C LEU A 960 -0.91 15.01 -1.48
N GLY A 961 -2.23 15.09 -1.69
CA GLY A 961 -3.18 15.63 -0.73
C GLY A 961 -3.11 17.15 -0.56
N LEU A 962 -3.86 17.67 0.39
CA LEU A 962 -3.87 19.09 0.74
C LEU A 962 -2.51 19.56 1.27
N LEU A 963 -1.75 18.69 1.95
CA LEU A 963 -0.38 19.00 2.39
C LEU A 963 0.54 19.19 1.19
N GLY A 964 0.44 18.29 0.21
CA GLY A 964 1.17 18.38 -1.05
C GLY A 964 0.78 19.60 -1.88
N LEU A 965 -0.51 19.93 -1.95
CA LEU A 965 -1.00 21.14 -2.61
C LEU A 965 -0.42 22.41 -1.98
N VAL A 966 -0.39 22.49 -0.64
CA VAL A 966 0.20 23.63 0.07
C VAL A 966 1.72 23.69 -0.14
N ALA A 967 2.42 22.57 -0.03
CA ALA A 967 3.87 22.51 -0.21
C ALA A 967 4.28 22.83 -1.66
N GLY A 968 3.59 22.25 -2.64
CA GLY A 968 3.78 22.51 -4.07
C GLY A 968 3.41 23.95 -4.45
N GLY A 969 2.29 24.45 -3.92
CA GLY A 969 1.89 25.86 -4.09
C GLY A 969 2.91 26.82 -3.49
N TRP A 970 3.49 26.51 -2.33
CA TRP A 970 4.57 27.29 -1.73
C TRP A 970 5.85 27.23 -2.58
N LEU A 971 6.21 26.06 -3.11
CA LEU A 971 7.34 25.90 -4.04
C LEU A 971 7.17 26.76 -5.31
N ILE A 972 5.99 26.74 -5.93
CA ILE A 972 5.66 27.57 -7.10
C ILE A 972 5.72 29.07 -6.73
N TRP A 973 5.21 29.45 -5.56
CA TRP A 973 5.29 30.82 -5.07
C TRP A 973 6.74 31.29 -4.86
N GLU A 974 7.61 30.43 -4.32
CA GLU A 974 9.04 30.71 -4.19
C GLU A 974 9.73 30.84 -5.56
N ALA A 975 9.37 30.02 -6.54
CA ALA A 975 9.86 30.14 -7.91
C ALA A 975 9.45 31.48 -8.55
N GLY A 976 8.18 31.86 -8.42
CA GLY A 976 7.67 33.13 -8.93
C GLY A 976 8.36 34.34 -8.28
N ARG A 977 8.54 34.32 -6.96
CA ARG A 977 9.22 35.40 -6.24
C ARG A 977 10.71 35.48 -6.57
N ALA A 978 11.41 34.35 -6.65
CA ALA A 978 12.82 34.32 -7.05
C ALA A 978 12.98 34.92 -8.45
N THR A 979 12.08 34.58 -9.37
CA THR A 979 12.04 35.11 -10.73
C THR A 979 11.75 36.61 -10.77
N LEU A 980 10.76 37.10 -10.01
CA LEU A 980 10.50 38.54 -9.90
C LEU A 980 11.69 39.30 -9.31
N GLY A 981 12.39 38.71 -8.34
CA GLY A 981 13.63 39.24 -7.79
C GLY A 981 14.73 39.31 -8.85
N ALA A 982 14.91 38.24 -9.62
CA ALA A 982 15.86 38.16 -10.72
C ALA A 982 15.57 39.22 -11.80
N ILE A 983 14.31 39.37 -12.25
CA ILE A 983 13.92 40.39 -13.25
C ILE A 983 14.25 41.82 -12.76
N ARG A 984 14.09 42.09 -11.46
CA ARG A 984 14.36 43.42 -10.89
C ARG A 984 15.85 43.73 -10.73
N ARG A 985 16.70 42.70 -10.55
CA ARG A 985 18.13 42.84 -10.23
C ARG A 985 19.06 42.54 -11.40
N ALA A 986 18.59 41.77 -12.38
CA ALA A 986 19.40 41.34 -13.52
C ALA A 986 19.87 42.55 -14.33
N ASP A 987 21.14 42.49 -14.75
CA ASP A 987 21.74 43.46 -15.66
C ASP A 987 21.25 43.24 -17.11
N ALA A 988 21.76 44.03 -18.05
CA ALA A 988 21.40 43.89 -19.46
C ALA A 988 21.80 42.52 -20.07
N THR A 989 22.74 41.82 -19.45
CA THR A 989 23.20 40.49 -19.84
C THR A 989 22.16 39.44 -19.52
N TRP A 990 21.65 39.43 -18.28
CA TRP A 990 20.81 38.36 -17.77
C TRP A 990 19.30 38.66 -17.76
N LEU A 991 18.90 39.92 -18.01
CA LEU A 991 17.48 40.29 -18.08
C LEU A 991 16.65 39.45 -19.09
N PRO A 992 17.16 39.10 -20.30
CA PRO A 992 16.42 38.20 -21.20
C PRO A 992 16.15 36.83 -20.58
N VAL A 993 17.11 36.26 -19.86
CA VAL A 993 16.97 34.95 -19.20
C VAL A 993 15.93 35.04 -18.07
N ALA A 994 16.02 36.07 -17.22
CA ALA A 994 15.06 36.28 -16.14
C ALA A 994 13.62 36.48 -16.65
N ALA A 995 13.45 37.23 -17.76
CA ALA A 995 12.16 37.41 -18.42
C ALA A 995 11.65 36.10 -19.05
N GLY A 996 12.54 35.33 -19.67
CA GLY A 996 12.24 34.00 -20.23
C GLY A 996 11.75 33.01 -19.17
N ILE A 997 12.40 32.96 -18.00
CA ILE A 997 11.96 32.16 -16.85
C ILE A 997 10.57 32.59 -16.37
N GLY A 998 10.30 33.91 -16.33
CA GLY A 998 8.98 34.43 -16.00
C GLY A 998 7.90 33.96 -16.98
N GLY A 999 8.19 34.00 -18.28
CA GLY A 999 7.30 33.47 -19.30
C GLY A 999 7.10 31.96 -19.21
N LEU A 1000 8.15 31.20 -18.89
CA LEU A 1000 8.11 29.75 -18.69
C LEU A 1000 7.17 29.37 -17.55
N LEU A 1001 7.29 30.04 -16.39
CA LEU A 1001 6.41 29.78 -15.25
C LEU A 1001 4.95 30.16 -15.55
N ALA A 1002 4.73 31.22 -16.33
CA ALA A 1002 3.40 31.60 -16.78
C ALA A 1002 2.79 30.58 -17.75
N ALA A 1003 3.58 30.06 -18.71
CA ALA A 1003 3.14 29.00 -19.61
C ALA A 1003 2.80 27.71 -18.85
N MET A 1004 3.68 27.30 -17.92
CA MET A 1004 3.44 26.15 -17.04
C MET A 1004 2.09 26.26 -16.32
N LEU A 1005 1.82 27.40 -15.67
CA LEU A 1005 0.58 27.59 -14.92
C LEU A 1005 -0.65 27.66 -15.82
N ALA A 1006 -0.57 28.39 -16.95
CA ALA A 1006 -1.72 28.57 -17.84
C ALA A 1006 -2.09 27.29 -18.60
N HIS A 1007 -1.10 26.57 -19.15
CA HIS A 1007 -1.34 25.28 -19.81
C HIS A 1007 -1.74 24.20 -18.79
N GLY A 1008 -1.14 24.22 -17.60
CA GLY A 1008 -1.45 23.30 -16.50
C GLY A 1008 -2.88 23.37 -15.95
N LEU A 1009 -3.66 24.40 -16.29
CA LEU A 1009 -5.09 24.46 -15.92
C LEU A 1009 -5.96 23.45 -16.69
N VAL A 1010 -5.47 22.94 -17.82
CA VAL A 1010 -6.22 22.05 -18.73
C VAL A 1010 -5.42 20.81 -19.15
N ASP A 1011 -4.20 20.62 -18.65
CA ASP A 1011 -3.36 19.46 -18.90
C ASP A 1011 -2.28 19.28 -17.80
N HIS A 1012 -1.30 18.39 -18.00
CA HIS A 1012 -0.17 18.20 -17.09
C HIS A 1012 0.59 19.51 -16.85
N SER A 1013 1.09 19.70 -15.63
CA SER A 1013 1.88 20.88 -15.26
C SER A 1013 3.23 20.56 -14.65
N PHE A 1014 3.32 19.53 -13.81
CA PHE A 1014 4.52 19.28 -13.00
C PHE A 1014 4.93 17.81 -12.97
N PHE A 1015 3.97 16.89 -12.81
CA PHE A 1015 4.23 15.46 -12.60
C PHE A 1015 4.58 14.69 -13.89
N LEU A 1016 5.53 15.21 -14.65
CA LEU A 1016 6.23 14.50 -15.73
C LEU A 1016 7.71 14.79 -15.57
N VAL A 1017 8.56 13.83 -15.91
CA VAL A 1017 10.01 13.89 -15.71
C VAL A 1017 10.58 15.18 -16.29
N ASP A 1018 10.37 15.41 -17.59
CA ASP A 1018 10.88 16.59 -18.29
C ASP A 1018 10.35 17.91 -17.70
N LEU A 1019 9.05 17.99 -17.41
CA LEU A 1019 8.40 19.17 -16.86
C LEU A 1019 8.95 19.55 -15.47
N ALA A 1020 9.22 18.56 -14.62
CA ALA A 1020 9.83 18.74 -13.30
C ALA A 1020 11.29 19.22 -13.44
N PHE A 1021 12.10 18.59 -14.30
CA PHE A 1021 13.48 19.03 -14.56
C PHE A 1021 13.54 20.47 -15.10
N VAL A 1022 12.65 20.84 -16.03
CA VAL A 1022 12.55 22.22 -16.54
C VAL A 1022 12.17 23.21 -15.44
N PHE A 1023 11.23 22.86 -14.56
CA PHE A 1023 10.87 23.69 -13.41
C PHE A 1023 12.07 23.92 -12.49
N PHE A 1024 12.82 22.87 -12.17
CA PHE A 1024 13.98 22.96 -11.29
C PHE A 1024 15.20 23.67 -11.93
N LEU A 1025 15.36 23.57 -13.26
CA LEU A 1025 16.31 24.39 -14.02
C LEU A 1025 15.97 25.88 -13.88
N ALA A 1026 14.69 26.22 -14.09
CA ALA A 1026 14.18 27.59 -13.99
C ALA A 1026 14.33 28.16 -12.57
N LEU A 1027 14.00 27.35 -11.54
CA LEU A 1027 14.18 27.73 -10.14
C LEU A 1027 15.66 27.95 -9.80
N GLY A 1028 16.54 27.03 -10.21
CA GLY A 1028 17.98 27.14 -10.00
C GLY A 1028 18.57 28.40 -10.61
N ALA A 1029 18.21 28.71 -11.86
CA ALA A 1029 18.64 29.92 -12.56
C ALA A 1029 18.10 31.20 -11.90
N ALA A 1030 16.82 31.22 -11.51
CA ALA A 1030 16.20 32.37 -10.84
C ALA A 1030 16.84 32.67 -9.47
N VAL A 1031 17.16 31.63 -8.70
CA VAL A 1031 17.83 31.80 -7.40
C VAL A 1031 19.28 32.28 -7.60
N TRP A 1032 20.01 31.71 -8.56
CA TRP A 1032 21.38 32.14 -8.88
C TRP A 1032 21.45 33.63 -9.28
N LEU A 1033 20.54 34.08 -10.15
CA LEU A 1033 20.43 35.49 -10.54
C LEU A 1033 20.04 36.43 -9.37
N GLY A 1034 19.45 35.90 -8.31
CA GLY A 1034 19.05 36.65 -7.13
C GLY A 1034 20.16 36.87 -6.10
N GLU A 1035 21.28 36.14 -6.18
CA GLU A 1035 22.38 36.18 -5.19
C GLU A 1035 23.31 37.39 -5.38
N PRO A 1036 23.67 38.15 -4.32
CA PRO A 1036 24.48 39.37 -4.42
C PRO A 1036 25.88 39.20 -5.00
N THR A 1037 26.44 37.98 -4.94
CA THR A 1037 27.80 37.67 -5.38
C THR A 1037 27.91 37.26 -6.85
N ALA A 1038 26.80 36.95 -7.53
CA ALA A 1038 26.82 36.48 -8.92
C ALA A 1038 27.08 37.60 -9.95
N VAL A 1039 26.81 38.86 -9.57
CA VAL A 1039 26.77 40.01 -10.51
C VAL A 1039 27.90 41.03 -10.24
N SER A 1040 28.71 40.87 -9.19
CA SER A 1040 29.83 41.82 -8.92
C SER A 1040 31.18 41.33 -9.44
N ARG A 1041 31.50 41.70 -10.69
CA ARG A 1041 32.74 42.35 -11.15
C ARG A 1041 32.80 42.19 -12.67
N ALA A 1042 32.56 43.31 -13.35
CA ALA A 1042 32.88 43.49 -14.75
C ALA A 1042 34.37 43.22 -14.95
N GLU A 1043 34.71 42.04 -15.46
CA GLU A 1043 35.99 41.75 -16.10
C GLU A 1043 35.86 42.19 -17.58
N PHE A 1044 35.67 43.48 -17.82
CA PHE A 1044 35.79 44.10 -19.14
C PHE A 1044 36.20 45.57 -18.95
N ALA A 1045 37.49 45.79 -18.71
CA ALA A 1045 38.12 47.01 -19.19
C ALA A 1045 38.57 46.73 -20.65
N PRO A 1046 38.18 47.54 -21.64
CA PRO A 1046 38.81 47.46 -22.95
C PRO A 1046 40.28 47.91 -22.82
N PRO A 1047 41.22 47.37 -23.60
CA PRO A 1047 42.56 47.92 -23.65
C PRO A 1047 42.47 49.35 -24.19
N GLU A 1048 42.91 50.32 -23.40
CA GLU A 1048 43.12 51.69 -23.89
C GLU A 1048 44.28 51.68 -24.89
N ARG A 1049 43.95 52.17 -26.10
CA ARG A 1049 44.78 52.63 -27.23
C ARG A 1049 46.16 52.03 -27.46
#